data_AF-A0A8D1W9U2-F1
#
_entry.id   AF-A0A8D1W9U2-F1
#
_cell.length_a   1.000
_cell.length_b   1.000
_cell.length_c   1.000
_cell.angle_alpha   90.00
_cell.angle_beta   90.00
_cell.angle_gamma   90.00
#
_symmetry.space_group_name_H-M   'P 1'
#
loop_
_entity.id
_entity.type
_entity.pdbx_description
1 polymer ?
#
loop_
_entity_poly.entity_id
_entity_poly.type
_entity_poly.pdbx_seq_one_letter_code
_entity_poly.pdbx_strand_id
1 'polypeptide(L)'
;MAEAAPQHLELPWGLLELCALLGPPRDSLRGPEQGAQKKGAKSPPSLAPEVLSVFVPPFVSKEDSAAAAAAGASSGTLGKAKRRSFRRKRDRPRAEPGRGPRGTEPEDASIPDGVDLLALPQLCFPGGVRVASEPEEDRVHFLVLTDVCGNRTHGVVAQYYRPLHDKHCFYNGKTQWEASGPSGGAAGCFVPFAVCVVSRFPYYNALKDCLSCLLTHLKLCKDFEVDNHIKDFAAKLSLIPSPPPGPLHLEADGLILINIDTGSITSSNSEDADVPDIPLLAAQTFIQSIQSLQLHHELHLAHLCASADLNEGRASRRAWQHRLNCQIQQISLQLLVSIFREVKNHLNYEHRVFNSEEFLKTRAPGDQQFYKQVLETYMFHAFLKARLSRRMDAFAQMELHTQSEEDRINGTLLSPRRPTIEKMASRKSTLLQAAPRRKVVSMPDLQVIAVPELLPRNSSLRKIHTADGGSSHTAVSLALQPTYTFKIPEVHFPLLAQCVQVFYEDCVAQLSKAMVSLAPENSVLLARYFYLRGLVQLMQGRLLGALLDFQSLYKTDVHIFPADLVQRTVESLSGPERTQAERMPELRRLISEVMDKPVDAPKADDRVKNFELPKTHLQLDDFVKRVQESGVVKDTGVIHRLFEALTVGQQKQIDPETFREFYNCWKEAEAEAQEVSLPLSALEHLDKNECVYKLSSSVKTSLGVGKIAMTQKRLFLLTEGRPGYVEIATFRDMEEVRSTTVAFLLLRIPTLKIKTASKKEVFEANLKTECDLWHLMVKEMWAGKKLADEHKDPQYVQQALTHVLLMDAVVGTLQSPGAIYAASKLSHFDKLRSEMPMVVPKTTSETLKHKINPSAGETAPRAVDVLLYTPGHLDPAEKVEDAHPKLWCALNGGKVVVFDASSWTIHQHCFKVGNSKLNCMVMVEQSQVWVGSEDSVIYIINVHSMSCHKQLTDHRASVTGLVVQDGAPSAVYSCSADGTVLAWNVSSLRVTSRFQVPGDGLSSITLYRDRLWCCAGNSIVVMTANGFLRQELKIDEGFKDRSAFLAFQLLHEQEQLWAACSRYDSIYVWSLEDLARPPQRVCLRDCSAITCMIRVKQQIWVGGTGLSQGRPKGKIYVIDAERRTVEKELVAHADTVKTLCSAEDRYVLSGSGCEEGKIAIWKVE
;
A
#
# COMPACT_ATOMS: atom_id res chain seq x y z
N MET A 1 -12.02 -32.22 39.17
CA MET A 1 -11.62 -31.32 38.07
C MET A 1 -11.80 -29.92 38.59
N ALA A 2 -10.70 -29.20 38.83
CA ALA A 2 -10.74 -27.86 39.40
C ALA A 2 -11.30 -26.88 38.36
N GLU A 3 -12.34 -26.17 38.74
CA GLU A 3 -12.94 -25.07 38.00
C GLU A 3 -11.89 -23.96 37.88
N ALA A 4 -11.48 -23.64 36.65
CA ALA A 4 -10.55 -22.55 36.40
C ALA A 4 -11.24 -21.23 36.78
N ALA A 5 -10.61 -20.46 37.66
CA ALA A 5 -11.08 -19.13 38.05
C ALA A 5 -11.28 -18.25 36.78
N PRO A 6 -12.33 -17.41 36.73
CA PRO A 6 -12.54 -16.51 35.60
C PRO A 6 -11.34 -15.57 35.50
N GLN A 7 -10.68 -15.58 34.34
CA GLN A 7 -9.67 -14.58 34.00
C GLN A 7 -10.36 -13.22 34.01
N HIS A 8 -9.99 -12.36 34.96
CA HIS A 8 -10.47 -10.98 34.98
C HIS A 8 -10.13 -10.33 33.64
N LEU A 9 -11.15 -9.78 32.96
CA LEU A 9 -10.93 -8.95 31.78
C LEU A 9 -10.07 -7.75 32.21
N GLU A 10 -8.83 -7.69 31.76
CA GLU A 10 -8.07 -6.43 31.82
C GLU A 10 -8.80 -5.42 30.94
N LEU A 11 -9.52 -4.50 31.58
CA LEU A 11 -10.25 -3.42 30.90
C LEU A 11 -9.29 -2.63 29.99
N PRO A 12 -9.78 -2.09 28.85
CA PRO A 12 -8.95 -1.31 27.94
C PRO A 12 -8.13 -0.23 28.67
N TRP A 13 -6.85 -0.16 28.34
CA TRP A 13 -5.88 0.74 28.93
C TRP A 13 -6.26 2.19 28.58
N GLY A 14 -6.38 3.04 29.61
CA GLY A 14 -6.62 4.47 29.45
C GLY A 14 -5.43 5.18 28.79
N LEU A 15 -5.59 6.45 28.45
CA LEU A 15 -4.54 7.25 27.81
C LEU A 15 -3.24 7.34 28.64
N LEU A 16 -3.30 7.10 29.95
CA LEU A 16 -2.20 7.22 30.90
C LEU A 16 -1.77 5.87 31.47
N GLU A 17 -0.48 5.58 31.39
CA GLU A 17 0.18 4.48 32.13
C GLU A 17 0.79 4.99 33.44
N LEU A 18 1.52 6.11 33.39
CA LEU A 18 2.24 6.68 34.54
C LEU A 18 2.39 8.19 34.42
N CYS A 19 2.24 8.93 35.52
CA CYS A 19 2.59 10.35 35.60
C CYS A 19 3.57 10.57 36.77
N ALA A 20 4.72 11.21 36.52
CA ALA A 20 5.75 11.46 37.52
C ALA A 20 6.10 12.95 37.61
N LEU A 21 6.34 13.42 38.84
CA LEU A 21 6.94 14.72 39.12
C LEU A 21 8.42 14.54 39.46
N LEU A 22 9.29 15.26 38.78
CA LEU A 22 10.74 15.19 38.95
C LEU A 22 11.32 16.58 39.24
N GLY A 23 12.42 16.61 39.98
CA GLY A 23 13.11 17.85 40.33
C GLY A 23 14.23 17.61 41.33
N PRO A 24 14.91 18.66 41.81
CA PRO A 24 15.96 18.48 42.80
C PRO A 24 15.40 18.04 44.16
N PRO A 25 16.16 17.26 44.93
CA PRO A 25 15.76 16.84 46.27
C PRO A 25 15.57 18.05 47.18
N ARG A 26 14.45 18.06 47.92
CA ARG A 26 14.04 19.19 48.79
C ARG A 26 15.05 19.52 49.89
N ASP A 27 15.97 18.60 50.20
CA ASP A 27 17.04 18.79 51.18
C ASP A 27 18.26 19.51 50.58
N SER A 28 18.58 19.31 49.30
CA SER A 28 19.67 20.03 48.61
C SER A 28 19.31 21.50 48.33
N LEU A 29 18.02 21.84 48.35
CA LEU A 29 17.53 23.21 48.28
C LEU A 29 17.66 23.98 49.63
N ARG A 30 18.08 23.33 50.73
CA ARG A 30 18.35 24.00 52.03
C ARG A 30 19.74 24.64 52.14
N GLY A 31 20.67 24.32 51.25
CA GLY A 31 22.08 24.71 51.35
C GLY A 31 22.70 25.67 50.32
N PRO A 32 22.06 26.11 49.20
CA PRO A 32 22.81 26.84 48.18
C PRO A 32 23.24 28.27 48.55
N GLU A 33 22.68 28.88 49.60
CA GLU A 33 22.98 30.29 49.93
C GLU A 33 24.25 30.51 50.75
N GLN A 34 24.81 29.47 51.40
CA GLN A 34 26.00 29.65 52.25
C GLN A 34 27.34 29.32 51.55
N GLY A 35 27.33 28.78 50.32
CA GLY A 35 28.53 28.41 49.58
C GLY A 35 29.00 29.42 48.52
N ALA A 36 28.12 30.30 48.03
CA ALA A 36 28.40 31.14 46.86
C ALA A 36 29.25 32.40 47.13
N GLN A 37 29.61 32.70 48.39
CA GLN A 37 30.49 33.84 48.74
C GLN A 37 31.97 33.47 48.97
N LYS A 38 32.36 32.18 48.89
CA LYS A 38 33.76 31.77 49.05
C LYS A 38 34.23 30.82 47.97
N LYS A 39 34.43 31.36 46.77
CA LYS A 39 35.44 31.04 45.75
C LYS A 39 34.84 31.33 44.37
N GLY A 40 35.49 32.21 43.61
CA GLY A 40 35.09 32.56 42.25
C GLY A 40 35.13 31.33 41.33
N ALA A 41 33.98 30.71 41.11
CA ALA A 41 33.73 29.71 40.08
C ALA A 41 32.51 30.15 39.27
N LYS A 42 32.68 30.33 37.95
CA LYS A 42 31.64 30.80 37.00
C LYS A 42 30.68 29.68 36.56
N SER A 43 30.20 28.83 37.47
CA SER A 43 29.12 27.88 37.14
C SER A 43 28.28 27.52 38.38
N PRO A 44 26.94 27.63 38.32
CA PRO A 44 26.08 27.20 39.43
C PRO A 44 26.22 25.70 39.70
N PRO A 45 26.02 25.23 40.96
CA PRO A 45 26.14 23.82 41.30
C PRO A 45 25.08 22.98 40.55
N SER A 46 25.53 21.97 39.81
CA SER A 46 24.65 20.99 39.16
C SER A 46 24.01 20.10 40.23
N LEU A 47 22.67 20.15 40.34
CA LEU A 47 21.92 19.29 41.24
C LEU A 47 21.55 17.97 40.52
N ALA A 48 21.56 16.86 41.22
CA ALA A 48 21.05 15.60 40.68
C ALA A 48 19.51 15.59 40.77
N PRO A 49 18.78 15.35 39.66
CA PRO A 49 17.32 15.22 39.68
C PRO A 49 16.89 13.91 40.35
N GLU A 50 15.78 13.92 41.07
CA GLU A 50 15.13 12.74 41.64
C GLU A 50 13.63 12.73 41.30
N VAL A 51 13.02 11.55 41.28
CA VAL A 51 11.56 11.40 41.22
C VAL A 51 10.96 11.80 42.57
N LEU A 52 10.16 12.87 42.58
CA LEU A 52 9.55 13.42 43.80
C LEU A 52 8.23 12.74 44.15
N SER A 53 7.41 12.44 43.13
CA SER A 53 6.12 11.74 43.28
C SER A 53 5.76 10.99 41.99
N VAL A 54 5.05 9.86 42.13
CA VAL A 54 4.57 9.01 41.02
C VAL A 54 3.08 8.73 41.22
N PHE A 55 2.30 8.86 40.14
CA PHE A 55 0.86 8.69 40.07
C PHE A 55 0.52 7.65 38.99
N VAL A 56 -0.10 6.53 39.39
CA VAL A 56 -0.42 5.39 38.51
C VAL A 56 -1.91 5.02 38.68
N PRO A 57 -2.64 4.69 37.60
CA PRO A 57 -3.99 4.14 37.69
C PRO A 57 -4.05 2.81 38.47
N PRO A 58 -5.19 2.41 39.06
CA PRO A 58 -6.48 3.12 39.12
C PRO A 58 -6.55 4.15 40.26
N PHE A 59 -7.19 5.28 40.00
CA PHE A 59 -7.31 6.40 40.97
C PHE A 59 -8.58 6.37 41.83
N VAL A 60 -9.43 5.35 41.68
CA VAL A 60 -10.69 5.18 42.43
C VAL A 60 -10.42 4.47 43.77
N SER A 61 -11.01 4.96 44.86
CA SER A 61 -10.91 4.32 46.19
C SER A 61 -11.73 3.03 46.24
N LYS A 62 -11.06 1.90 46.55
CA LYS A 62 -11.71 0.58 46.72
C LYS A 62 -12.73 0.51 47.87
N GLU A 63 -12.86 1.54 48.70
CA GLU A 63 -13.78 1.55 49.84
C GLU A 63 -15.26 1.66 49.44
N ASP A 64 -15.58 2.17 48.24
CA ASP A 64 -16.99 2.31 47.79
C ASP A 64 -17.42 1.30 46.72
N SER A 65 -16.49 0.55 46.11
CA SER A 65 -16.86 -0.60 45.26
C SER A 65 -17.50 -1.73 46.06
N ALA A 66 -17.23 -1.79 47.37
CA ALA A 66 -17.91 -2.70 48.29
C ALA A 66 -19.38 -2.30 48.53
N ALA A 67 -19.76 -1.03 48.34
CA ALA A 67 -21.14 -0.59 48.48
C ALA A 67 -21.99 -0.89 47.24
N ALA A 68 -21.40 -0.91 46.04
CA ALA A 68 -22.08 -1.34 44.81
C ALA A 68 -22.16 -2.87 44.66
N ALA A 69 -21.22 -3.62 45.26
CA ALA A 69 -21.23 -5.08 45.28
C ALA A 69 -22.11 -5.69 46.40
N ALA A 70 -22.76 -4.87 47.24
CA ALA A 70 -23.63 -5.33 48.32
C ALA A 70 -24.98 -5.93 47.85
N ALA A 71 -25.18 -6.12 46.54
CA ALA A 71 -26.28 -6.89 45.98
C ALA A 71 -25.90 -8.33 45.57
N GLY A 72 -24.78 -8.90 46.07
CA GLY A 72 -24.55 -10.35 45.95
C GLY A 72 -23.19 -10.90 46.41
N ALA A 73 -23.22 -11.62 47.53
CA ALA A 73 -22.27 -12.62 48.06
C ALA A 73 -20.92 -12.19 48.67
N SER A 74 -20.57 -12.90 49.75
CA SER A 74 -19.68 -12.57 50.88
C SER A 74 -18.18 -12.82 50.68
N SER A 75 -17.31 -12.00 51.27
CA SER A 75 -15.94 -12.39 51.66
C SER A 75 -15.36 -11.48 52.76
N GLY A 76 -14.41 -12.03 53.53
CA GLY A 76 -14.00 -11.61 54.87
C GLY A 76 -13.11 -10.36 54.97
N THR A 77 -13.10 -9.82 56.20
CA THR A 77 -12.33 -8.69 56.75
C THR A 77 -10.84 -8.66 56.40
N LEU A 78 -10.34 -7.49 55.95
CA LEU A 78 -8.91 -7.14 56.03
C LEU A 78 -8.65 -5.61 55.93
N GLY A 79 -7.99 -5.07 56.97
CA GLY A 79 -7.00 -3.96 56.96
C GLY A 79 -7.33 -2.60 56.36
N LYS A 80 -7.45 -1.56 57.21
CA LYS A 80 -7.44 -0.13 56.85
C LYS A 80 -6.21 0.25 55.99
N ALA A 81 -6.40 0.81 54.79
CA ALA A 81 -5.30 1.26 53.93
C ALA A 81 -5.22 2.80 53.85
N LYS A 82 -4.05 3.36 54.21
CA LYS A 82 -3.69 4.79 54.11
C LYS A 82 -3.35 5.18 52.66
N ARG A 83 -3.62 6.45 52.34
CA ARG A 83 -3.20 7.28 51.17
C ARG A 83 -2.14 6.65 50.24
N ARG A 84 -2.50 6.37 48.98
CA ARG A 84 -1.61 5.89 47.91
C ARG A 84 -0.95 7.06 47.15
N SER A 85 0.21 7.46 47.65
CA SER A 85 1.26 8.21 46.96
C SER A 85 2.56 7.68 47.51
N PHE A 86 3.42 7.06 46.68
CA PHE A 86 4.69 6.55 47.18
C PHE A 86 5.65 7.71 47.37
N ARG A 87 6.15 7.88 48.60
CA ARG A 87 7.22 8.81 48.95
C ARG A 87 8.36 7.99 49.51
N ARG A 88 9.50 7.94 48.81
CA ARG A 88 10.67 7.16 49.23
C ARG A 88 11.11 7.60 50.64
N LYS A 89 11.11 6.68 51.61
CA LYS A 89 11.46 6.96 53.02
C LYS A 89 12.92 6.54 53.28
N ARG A 90 13.65 7.40 53.98
CA ARG A 90 15.11 7.39 54.26
C ARG A 90 15.62 6.13 54.98
N ASP A 91 16.63 5.47 54.43
CA ASP A 91 17.48 4.52 55.18
C ASP A 91 18.45 5.27 56.11
N ARG A 92 18.49 4.89 57.38
CA ARG A 92 19.55 5.27 58.34
C ARG A 92 20.41 4.03 58.62
N PRO A 93 21.74 4.12 58.61
CA PRO A 93 22.58 2.98 58.99
C PRO A 93 22.51 2.76 60.51
N ARG A 94 22.30 1.52 60.96
CA ARG A 94 22.43 1.11 62.38
C ARG A 94 23.61 0.13 62.53
N ALA A 95 24.46 0.39 63.52
CA ALA A 95 25.46 -0.53 64.03
C ALA A 95 24.81 -1.65 64.89
N GLU A 96 25.50 -2.80 64.98
CA GLU A 96 25.08 -4.16 65.41
C GLU A 96 24.67 -4.38 66.90
N PRO A 97 24.50 -5.64 67.42
CA PRO A 97 23.44 -6.62 67.12
C PRO A 97 22.73 -7.14 68.41
N GLY A 98 21.49 -7.66 68.31
CA GLY A 98 20.84 -8.33 69.46
C GLY A 98 19.40 -8.82 69.24
N ARG A 99 19.22 -10.14 69.37
CA ARG A 99 18.03 -11.03 69.19
C ARG A 99 16.62 -10.48 69.49
N GLY A 100 15.66 -10.78 68.58
CA GLY A 100 14.19 -10.78 68.77
C GLY A 100 13.44 -11.03 67.44
N PRO A 101 12.27 -11.72 67.41
CA PRO A 101 11.82 -12.51 66.24
C PRO A 101 11.21 -11.71 65.09
N ARG A 102 11.43 -12.24 63.87
CA ARG A 102 10.94 -11.74 62.56
C ARG A 102 9.42 -11.56 62.54
N GLY A 103 8.98 -10.35 62.20
CA GLY A 103 7.63 -10.03 61.72
C GLY A 103 7.68 -9.54 60.26
N THR A 104 6.72 -9.99 59.48
CA THR A 104 6.54 -9.93 58.02
C THR A 104 6.66 -8.52 57.40
N GLU A 105 7.38 -8.38 56.29
CA GLU A 105 7.45 -7.16 55.46
C GLU A 105 6.13 -6.91 54.69
N PRO A 106 5.73 -5.64 54.45
CA PRO A 106 4.54 -5.32 53.67
C PRO A 106 4.82 -5.39 52.15
N GLU A 107 3.88 -5.99 51.41
CA GLU A 107 3.90 -6.13 49.94
C GLU A 107 4.01 -4.78 49.20
N ASP A 108 4.95 -4.69 48.26
CA ASP A 108 5.14 -3.60 47.30
C ASP A 108 4.10 -3.68 46.17
N ALA A 109 3.44 -2.56 45.85
CA ALA A 109 2.58 -2.46 44.67
C ALA A 109 3.42 -2.19 43.40
N SER A 110 3.15 -2.95 42.33
CA SER A 110 3.93 -2.99 41.09
C SER A 110 3.85 -1.69 40.27
N ILE A 111 5.02 -1.09 40.03
CA ILE A 111 5.25 -0.12 38.94
C ILE A 111 5.03 -0.86 37.61
N PRO A 112 4.46 -0.25 36.56
CA PRO A 112 4.30 -0.91 35.26
C PRO A 112 5.62 -1.51 34.75
N ASP A 113 5.59 -2.77 34.30
CA ASP A 113 6.76 -3.45 33.75
C ASP A 113 7.35 -2.63 32.58
N GLY A 114 8.64 -2.28 32.67
CA GLY A 114 9.38 -1.58 31.60
C GLY A 114 9.72 -0.11 31.83
N VAL A 115 9.22 0.55 32.89
CA VAL A 115 9.61 1.94 33.22
C VAL A 115 10.67 1.98 34.32
N ASP A 116 11.93 2.23 33.97
CA ASP A 116 13.01 2.42 34.95
C ASP A 116 12.94 3.83 35.59
N LEU A 117 12.41 3.88 36.81
CA LEU A 117 12.33 5.11 37.61
C LEU A 117 13.70 5.67 38.03
N LEU A 118 14.78 4.89 37.90
CA LEU A 118 16.15 5.36 38.18
C LEU A 118 16.73 6.14 37.01
N ALA A 119 16.42 5.76 35.77
CA ALA A 119 16.85 6.45 34.55
C ALA A 119 15.99 7.68 34.22
N LEU A 120 14.70 7.66 34.60
CA LEU A 120 13.73 8.70 34.26
C LEU A 120 14.16 10.15 34.64
N PRO A 121 14.79 10.43 35.80
CA PRO A 121 15.29 11.76 36.15
C PRO A 121 16.33 12.32 35.18
N GLN A 122 17.22 11.48 34.67
CA GLN A 122 18.25 11.90 33.71
C GLN A 122 17.64 12.19 32.33
N LEU A 123 16.67 11.37 31.92
CA LEU A 123 15.91 11.57 30.68
C LEU A 123 15.03 12.83 30.74
N CYS A 124 14.52 13.18 31.92
CA CYS A 124 13.72 14.39 32.10
C CYS A 124 14.55 15.66 32.20
N PHE A 125 15.88 15.58 32.41
CA PHE A 125 16.80 16.73 32.49
C PHE A 125 18.11 16.45 31.73
N PRO A 126 18.10 16.41 30.38
CA PRO A 126 19.28 16.03 29.58
C PRO A 126 20.48 16.98 29.77
N GLY A 127 20.25 18.23 30.18
CA GLY A 127 21.29 19.23 30.50
C GLY A 127 21.69 19.30 31.99
N GLY A 128 21.15 18.40 32.81
CA GLY A 128 21.20 18.46 34.28
C GLY A 128 20.26 19.52 34.88
N VAL A 129 20.10 19.53 36.20
CA VAL A 129 19.30 20.53 36.93
C VAL A 129 20.18 21.74 37.23
N ARG A 130 19.91 22.87 36.56
CA ARG A 130 20.62 24.14 36.78
C ARG A 130 19.68 25.17 37.40
N VAL A 131 20.14 25.83 38.45
CA VAL A 131 19.45 26.97 39.07
C VAL A 131 19.69 28.20 38.20
N ALA A 132 18.62 28.92 37.84
CA ALA A 132 18.67 30.13 37.03
C ALA A 132 18.40 31.38 37.87
N SER A 133 18.98 32.52 37.49
CA SER A 133 18.73 33.82 38.14
C SER A 133 17.44 34.50 37.65
N GLU A 134 16.90 34.04 36.52
CA GLU A 134 15.67 34.53 35.90
C GLU A 134 14.82 33.32 35.45
N PRO A 135 13.49 33.46 35.35
CA PRO A 135 12.64 32.36 34.89
C PRO A 135 12.89 32.07 33.40
N GLU A 136 13.32 30.86 33.08
CA GLU A 136 13.42 30.40 31.69
C GLU A 136 12.04 29.96 31.13
N GLU A 137 11.92 29.94 29.80
CA GLU A 137 10.74 29.46 29.10
C GLU A 137 10.47 27.97 29.37
N ASP A 138 9.20 27.57 29.36
CA ASP A 138 8.81 26.17 29.53
C ASP A 138 9.31 25.35 28.35
N ARG A 139 9.99 24.24 28.65
CA ARG A 139 10.50 23.32 27.62
C ARG A 139 9.69 22.04 27.65
N VAL A 140 9.33 21.54 26.47
CA VAL A 140 8.67 20.24 26.35
C VAL A 140 9.48 19.36 25.42
N HIS A 141 9.82 18.16 25.87
CA HIS A 141 10.50 17.15 25.07
C HIS A 141 9.82 15.79 25.20
N PHE A 142 10.14 14.89 24.28
CA PHE A 142 9.47 13.61 24.13
C PHE A 142 10.43 12.47 24.39
N LEU A 143 9.93 11.39 24.99
CA LEU A 143 10.66 10.18 25.31
C LEU A 143 10.02 8.98 24.59
N VAL A 144 10.84 8.02 24.19
CA VAL A 144 10.43 6.65 23.87
C VAL A 144 11.22 5.75 24.80
N LEU A 145 10.52 4.89 25.54
CA LEU A 145 11.09 3.96 26.50
C LEU A 145 10.82 2.55 25.97
N THR A 146 11.89 1.83 25.67
CA THR A 146 11.83 0.51 25.06
C THR A 146 12.35 -0.54 26.03
N ASP A 147 11.54 -1.56 26.28
CA ASP A 147 11.92 -2.67 27.15
C ASP A 147 12.81 -3.69 26.41
N VAL A 148 13.37 -4.65 27.16
CA VAL A 148 14.24 -5.71 26.64
C VAL A 148 13.53 -6.66 25.66
N CYS A 149 12.19 -6.65 25.65
CA CYS A 149 11.34 -7.43 24.76
C CYS A 149 10.95 -6.64 23.49
N GLY A 150 11.37 -5.38 23.36
CA GLY A 150 11.05 -4.50 22.24
C GLY A 150 9.69 -3.80 22.34
N ASN A 151 9.01 -3.84 23.49
CA ASN A 151 7.77 -3.09 23.71
C ASN A 151 8.10 -1.62 24.00
N ARG A 152 7.33 -0.72 23.37
CA ARG A 152 7.54 0.73 23.46
C ARG A 152 6.48 1.40 24.33
N THR A 153 6.92 2.30 25.20
CA THR A 153 6.07 3.29 25.87
C THR A 153 6.58 4.69 25.54
N HIS A 154 5.67 5.66 25.51
CA HIS A 154 5.91 7.00 24.97
C HIS A 154 5.71 8.03 26.08
N GLY A 155 6.75 8.82 26.37
CA GLY A 155 6.75 9.83 27.43
C GLY A 155 6.67 11.26 26.87
N VAL A 156 5.99 12.16 27.58
CA VAL A 156 6.03 13.61 27.35
C VAL A 156 6.48 14.29 28.63
N VAL A 157 7.55 15.07 28.53
CA VAL A 157 8.15 15.77 29.67
C VAL A 157 7.97 17.26 29.49
N ALA A 158 7.34 17.92 30.46
CA ALA A 158 7.22 19.37 30.53
C ALA A 158 8.08 19.91 31.67
N GLN A 159 9.13 20.65 31.32
CA GLN A 159 10.01 21.35 32.24
C GLN A 159 9.52 22.78 32.49
N TYR A 160 9.49 23.20 33.75
CA TYR A 160 9.07 24.54 34.15
C TYR A 160 9.86 25.02 35.37
N TYR A 161 10.10 26.32 35.45
CA TYR A 161 10.86 26.93 36.54
C TYR A 161 9.94 27.52 37.61
N ARG A 162 10.31 27.34 38.88
CA ARG A 162 9.61 27.93 40.03
C ARG A 162 10.59 28.70 40.94
N PRO A 163 10.16 29.82 41.55
CA PRO A 163 11.01 30.59 42.46
C PRO A 163 11.21 29.86 43.81
N LEU A 164 12.46 29.81 44.28
CA LEU A 164 12.82 29.45 45.65
C LEU A 164 12.32 30.55 46.59
N HIS A 165 11.37 30.22 47.46
CA HIS A 165 10.92 31.14 48.51
C HIS A 165 11.79 30.99 49.76
N ASP A 166 12.28 32.12 50.30
CA ASP A 166 13.07 32.17 51.52
C ASP A 166 12.28 31.62 52.74
N LYS A 167 12.96 30.85 53.58
CA LYS A 167 12.38 30.00 54.63
C LYS A 167 12.01 30.73 55.91
N HIS A 168 11.56 31.98 55.81
CA HIS A 168 11.14 32.76 56.98
C HIS A 168 9.64 33.06 57.04
N CYS A 169 8.76 32.19 56.57
CA CYS A 169 7.31 32.36 56.76
C CYS A 169 6.52 31.07 57.06
N PHE A 170 7.08 30.08 57.76
CA PHE A 170 6.28 28.93 58.20
C PHE A 170 6.74 28.38 59.55
N TYR A 171 6.55 29.15 60.62
CA TYR A 171 6.25 28.68 62.00
C TYR A 171 5.98 29.91 62.88
N ASN A 172 4.88 30.61 62.63
CA ASN A 172 4.12 31.30 63.66
C ASN A 172 2.85 31.84 63.03
N GLY A 173 1.70 31.34 63.48
CA GLY A 173 0.40 31.84 63.05
C GLY A 173 0.20 33.27 63.52
N LYS A 174 0.50 34.24 62.65
CA LYS A 174 -0.02 35.61 62.66
C LYS A 174 0.13 36.17 61.24
N THR A 175 -1.00 36.32 60.55
CA THR A 175 -1.11 37.01 59.27
C THR A 175 -1.05 38.51 59.52
N GLN A 176 0.06 39.15 59.14
CA GLN A 176 0.09 40.59 58.92
C GLN A 176 1.06 40.88 57.76
N TRP A 177 0.52 41.29 56.62
CA TRP A 177 1.28 41.81 55.49
C TRP A 177 0.79 43.23 55.22
N GLU A 178 1.50 44.21 55.75
CA GLU A 178 1.55 45.54 55.14
C GLU A 178 2.78 45.58 54.23
N ALA A 179 2.55 46.03 53.00
CA ALA A 179 3.57 46.20 51.99
C ALA A 179 4.55 47.31 52.40
N SER A 180 5.84 46.98 52.53
CA SER A 180 6.91 47.96 52.44
C SER A 180 7.83 47.58 51.26
N GLY A 181 8.27 48.62 50.54
CA GLY A 181 8.77 48.56 49.17
C GLY A 181 10.13 47.85 48.95
N PRO A 182 10.66 47.93 47.72
CA PRO A 182 11.75 47.08 47.25
C PRO A 182 13.08 47.47 47.92
N SER A 183 13.47 46.71 48.95
CA SER A 183 14.85 46.64 49.42
C SER A 183 15.66 45.80 48.44
N GLY A 184 16.75 46.37 47.92
CA GLY A 184 17.54 45.81 46.83
C GLY A 184 18.21 44.47 47.14
N GLY A 185 18.39 43.66 46.08
CA GLY A 185 19.47 42.69 45.98
C GLY A 185 19.23 41.30 46.59
N ALA A 186 18.08 40.67 46.34
CA ALA A 186 17.98 39.21 46.37
C ALA A 186 17.61 38.73 44.96
N ALA A 187 18.60 38.23 44.21
CA ALA A 187 18.35 37.55 42.95
C ALA A 187 17.48 36.32 43.22
N GLY A 188 16.20 36.37 42.83
CA GLY A 188 15.30 35.24 42.97
C GLY A 188 15.88 34.04 42.22
N CYS A 189 16.25 33.00 42.96
CA CYS A 189 16.76 31.77 42.34
C CYS A 189 15.58 30.92 41.85
N PHE A 190 15.58 30.58 40.58
CA PHE A 190 14.58 29.73 39.95
C PHE A 190 15.11 28.30 39.79
N VAL A 191 14.28 27.32 40.14
CA VAL A 191 14.61 25.91 40.11
C VAL A 191 13.71 25.18 39.12
N PRO A 192 14.27 24.32 38.25
CA PRO A 192 13.46 23.60 37.28
C PRO A 192 12.84 22.33 37.90
N PHE A 193 11.57 22.12 37.58
CA PHE A 193 10.80 20.92 37.86
C PHE A 193 10.31 20.35 36.52
N ALA A 194 10.04 19.04 36.48
CA ALA A 194 9.53 18.37 35.30
C ALA A 194 8.33 17.50 35.64
N VAL A 195 7.29 17.53 34.80
CA VAL A 195 6.18 16.57 34.84
C VAL A 195 6.32 15.64 33.64
N CYS A 196 6.46 14.34 33.89
CA CYS A 196 6.58 13.30 32.87
C CYS A 196 5.31 12.47 32.80
N VAL A 197 4.67 12.41 31.63
CA VAL A 197 3.48 11.62 31.35
C VAL A 197 3.84 10.50 30.39
N VAL A 198 3.66 9.25 30.81
CA VAL A 198 3.93 8.05 30.03
C VAL A 198 2.61 7.44 29.56
N SER A 199 2.54 7.15 28.27
CA SER A 199 1.41 6.51 27.59
C SER A 199 1.89 5.34 26.74
N ARG A 200 1.04 4.34 26.55
CA ARG A 200 1.33 3.20 25.66
C ARG A 200 1.46 3.60 24.19
N PHE A 201 0.88 4.74 23.79
CA PHE A 201 0.83 5.20 22.39
C PHE A 201 1.37 6.63 22.24
N PRO A 202 1.87 7.03 21.05
CA PRO A 202 2.59 8.29 20.82
C PRO A 202 1.68 9.54 20.70
N TYR A 203 0.92 9.87 21.73
CA TYR A 203 0.03 11.05 21.73
C TYR A 203 0.74 12.36 22.10
N TYR A 204 1.92 12.60 21.50
CA TYR A 204 2.84 13.68 21.88
C TYR A 204 2.22 15.07 21.90
N ASN A 205 1.53 15.47 20.84
CA ASN A 205 0.94 16.80 20.75
C ASN A 205 -0.22 17.00 21.74
N ALA A 206 -1.10 16.00 21.87
CA ALA A 206 -2.22 16.07 22.80
C ALA A 206 -1.75 16.13 24.25
N LEU A 207 -0.77 15.30 24.61
CA LEU A 207 -0.19 15.30 25.95
C LEU A 207 0.64 16.57 26.22
N LYS A 208 1.33 17.11 25.22
CA LYS A 208 2.00 18.42 25.30
C LYS A 208 1.00 19.53 25.60
N ASP A 209 -0.10 19.62 24.87
CA ASP A 209 -1.13 20.65 25.09
C ASP A 209 -1.76 20.52 26.48
N CYS A 210 -2.08 19.29 26.89
CA CYS A 210 -2.57 18.98 28.25
C CYS A 210 -1.57 19.42 29.33
N LEU A 211 -0.28 19.15 29.14
CA LEU A 211 0.78 19.56 30.05
C LEU A 211 0.97 21.07 30.07
N SER A 212 0.95 21.74 28.91
CA SER A 212 1.03 23.20 28.83
C SER A 212 -0.12 23.87 29.60
N CYS A 213 -1.34 23.33 29.52
CA CYS A 213 -2.45 23.77 30.37
C CYS A 213 -2.17 23.54 31.86
N LEU A 214 -1.68 22.36 32.24
CA LEU A 214 -1.33 22.04 33.63
C LEU A 214 -0.24 22.99 34.18
N LEU A 215 0.79 23.29 33.39
CA LEU A 215 1.91 24.14 33.79
C LEU A 215 1.45 25.55 34.18
N THR A 216 0.44 26.11 33.51
CA THR A 216 -0.12 27.42 33.89
C THR A 216 -0.68 27.44 35.32
N HIS A 217 -1.28 26.33 35.75
CA HIS A 217 -1.79 26.18 37.12
C HIS A 217 -0.64 25.88 38.11
N LEU A 218 0.32 25.05 37.72
CA LEU A 218 1.44 24.65 38.59
C LEU A 218 2.39 25.80 38.92
N LYS A 219 2.57 26.76 38.02
CA LYS A 219 3.38 27.97 38.26
C LYS A 219 2.80 28.89 39.34
N LEU A 220 1.48 28.93 39.47
CA LEU A 220 0.77 29.84 40.39
C LEU A 220 0.38 29.17 41.73
N CYS A 221 0.41 27.83 41.81
CA CYS A 221 0.00 27.10 43.01
C CYS A 221 1.10 27.00 44.09
N LYS A 222 0.70 26.71 45.33
CA LYS A 222 1.64 26.52 46.47
C LYS A 222 2.26 25.13 46.46
N ASP A 223 3.46 24.99 47.03
CA ASP A 223 4.26 23.74 47.00
C ASP A 223 3.57 22.48 47.56
N PHE A 224 2.58 22.65 48.45
CA PHE A 224 1.83 21.52 49.02
C PHE A 224 0.60 21.12 48.19
N GLU A 225 0.22 21.93 47.19
CA GLU A 225 -0.94 21.72 46.32
C GLU A 225 -0.56 21.09 44.97
N VAL A 226 0.73 21.16 44.59
CA VAL A 226 1.29 20.63 43.33
C VAL A 226 0.92 19.16 43.13
N ASP A 227 1.16 18.31 44.14
CA ASP A 227 0.88 16.88 44.05
C ASP A 227 -0.62 16.59 43.85
N ASN A 228 -1.51 17.40 44.42
CA ASN A 228 -2.96 17.24 44.24
C ASN A 228 -3.39 17.60 42.82
N HIS A 229 -2.87 18.69 42.26
CA HIS A 229 -3.19 19.12 40.89
C HIS A 229 -2.67 18.13 39.84
N ILE A 230 -1.46 17.58 40.04
CA ILE A 230 -0.90 16.54 39.16
C ILE A 230 -1.70 15.24 39.30
N LYS A 231 -2.11 14.87 40.51
CA LYS A 231 -2.97 13.70 40.74
C LYS A 231 -4.32 13.83 40.04
N ASP A 232 -4.99 14.97 40.16
CA ASP A 232 -6.29 15.20 39.51
C ASP A 232 -6.14 15.19 37.98
N PHE A 233 -5.06 15.77 37.46
CA PHE A 233 -4.70 15.71 36.05
C PHE A 233 -4.45 14.26 35.56
N ALA A 234 -3.63 13.50 36.27
CA ALA A 234 -3.35 12.10 35.97
C ALA A 234 -4.63 11.25 35.99
N ALA A 235 -5.50 11.51 36.96
CA ALA A 235 -6.76 10.80 37.09
C ALA A 235 -7.73 11.13 35.95
N LYS A 236 -7.78 12.39 35.46
CA LYS A 236 -8.55 12.76 34.25
C LYS A 236 -8.05 12.02 33.01
N LEU A 237 -6.74 11.97 32.78
CA LEU A 237 -6.17 11.30 31.62
C LEU A 237 -6.44 9.79 31.63
N SER A 238 -6.46 9.15 32.81
CA SER A 238 -6.72 7.71 32.93
C SER A 238 -8.12 7.28 32.49
N LEU A 239 -9.09 8.19 32.47
CA LEU A 239 -10.47 7.91 32.08
C LEU A 239 -10.72 8.02 30.57
N ILE A 240 -9.79 8.65 29.83
CA ILE A 240 -9.92 8.89 28.40
C ILE A 240 -9.59 7.60 27.65
N PRO A 241 -10.52 7.06 26.83
CA PRO A 241 -10.24 5.89 26.00
C PRO A 241 -9.18 6.24 24.95
N SER A 242 -8.27 5.30 24.67
CA SER A 242 -7.24 5.48 23.66
C SER A 242 -7.88 5.52 22.26
N PRO A 243 -7.77 6.64 21.51
CA PRO A 243 -8.26 6.70 20.13
C PRO A 243 -7.46 5.76 19.23
N PRO A 244 -8.03 5.32 18.07
CA PRO A 244 -7.35 4.36 17.21
C PRO A 244 -5.98 4.90 16.80
N PRO A 245 -4.92 4.07 16.85
CA PRO A 245 -3.58 4.51 16.53
C PRO A 245 -3.50 5.04 15.09
N GLY A 246 -2.95 6.23 14.92
CA GLY A 246 -2.62 6.87 13.64
C GLY A 246 -1.13 7.25 13.62
N PRO A 247 -0.48 7.30 12.44
CA PRO A 247 0.94 6.95 12.37
C PRO A 247 1.85 8.16 12.59
N LEU A 248 2.75 8.01 13.57
CA LEU A 248 4.20 8.19 13.42
C LEU A 248 4.87 7.85 14.76
N HIS A 249 5.72 6.82 14.78
CA HIS A 249 7.14 7.00 15.12
C HIS A 249 7.95 5.71 14.89
N LEU A 250 9.09 5.91 14.23
CA LEU A 250 10.20 4.97 14.16
C LEU A 250 11.01 5.04 15.46
N GLU A 251 11.69 3.95 15.78
CA GLU A 251 12.77 3.94 16.75
C GLU A 251 13.86 3.02 16.22
N ALA A 252 15.10 3.47 16.36
CA ALA A 252 16.31 2.73 16.07
C ALA A 252 17.19 2.77 17.32
N ASP A 253 17.87 1.66 17.58
CA ASP A 253 18.92 1.57 18.59
C ASP A 253 20.13 2.43 18.20
N GLY A 254 20.72 3.08 19.20
CA GLY A 254 21.86 3.99 19.06
C GLY A 254 21.45 5.43 19.31
N LEU A 255 21.50 5.88 20.57
CA LEU A 255 21.24 7.28 20.94
C LEU A 255 22.23 8.19 20.22
N ILE A 256 21.71 8.90 19.22
CA ILE A 256 22.37 9.99 18.52
C ILE A 256 21.68 11.28 18.96
N LEU A 257 22.38 12.08 19.76
CA LEU A 257 21.95 13.42 20.15
C LEU A 257 22.21 14.38 18.99
N ILE A 258 21.14 14.78 18.30
CA ILE A 258 21.20 15.79 17.25
C ILE A 258 20.78 17.12 17.88
N ASN A 259 21.73 18.03 18.04
CA ASN A 259 21.43 19.41 18.36
C ASN A 259 20.92 20.10 17.09
N ILE A 260 19.60 20.34 17.03
CA ILE A 260 18.93 20.90 15.87
C ILE A 260 19.33 22.37 15.64
N ASP A 261 19.66 23.10 16.70
CA ASP A 261 20.02 24.52 16.62
C ASP A 261 21.45 24.71 16.10
N THR A 262 22.36 23.78 16.39
CA THR A 262 23.77 23.83 15.96
C THR A 262 24.11 22.85 14.84
N GLY A 263 23.21 21.93 14.50
CA GLY A 263 23.43 20.86 13.53
C GLY A 263 24.42 19.77 14.00
N SER A 264 24.80 19.73 15.28
CA SER A 264 25.84 18.81 15.77
C SER A 264 25.26 17.47 16.23
N ILE A 265 25.97 16.38 15.93
CA ILE A 265 25.57 15.01 16.21
C ILE A 265 26.52 14.42 17.26
N THR A 266 26.00 13.93 18.40
CA THR A 266 26.78 13.25 19.46
C THR A 266 26.22 11.86 19.75
N SER A 267 26.99 10.80 19.51
CA SER A 267 26.60 9.42 19.81
C SER A 267 27.25 8.94 21.12
N SER A 268 26.58 8.04 21.85
CA SER A 268 27.04 7.61 23.19
C SER A 268 28.02 6.44 23.20
N ASN A 269 28.41 5.85 22.06
CA ASN A 269 29.38 4.74 22.00
C ASN A 269 30.36 4.87 20.82
N SER A 270 31.66 4.90 21.15
CA SER A 270 32.87 4.86 20.30
C SER A 270 33.10 6.04 19.34
N GLU A 271 34.33 6.56 19.34
CA GLU A 271 34.85 7.59 18.43
C GLU A 271 34.95 7.16 16.94
N ASP A 272 34.14 6.22 16.46
CA ASP A 272 34.17 5.77 15.05
C ASP A 272 32.82 5.17 14.57
N ALA A 273 31.69 5.68 15.06
CA ALA A 273 30.40 5.42 14.39
C ALA A 273 30.26 6.36 13.18
N ASP A 274 30.88 5.98 12.06
CA ASP A 274 30.77 6.67 10.78
C ASP A 274 29.31 6.59 10.29
N VAL A 275 28.51 7.61 10.63
CA VAL A 275 27.11 7.72 10.21
C VAL A 275 27.13 8.06 8.72
N PRO A 276 26.68 7.16 7.84
CA PRO A 276 26.80 7.37 6.41
C PRO A 276 25.85 8.47 5.95
N ASP A 277 26.33 9.30 5.03
CA ASP A 277 25.54 10.38 4.46
C ASP A 277 24.33 9.86 3.67
N ILE A 278 23.25 10.65 3.68
CA ILE A 278 22.07 10.42 2.83
C ILE A 278 22.50 10.50 1.35
N PRO A 279 21.96 9.65 0.46
CA PRO A 279 22.28 9.68 -0.96
C PRO A 279 22.23 11.10 -1.57
N LEU A 280 23.32 11.50 -2.21
CA LEU A 280 23.60 12.90 -2.57
C LEU A 280 22.49 13.55 -3.41
N LEU A 281 21.98 12.85 -4.43
CA LEU A 281 20.94 13.37 -5.32
C LEU A 281 19.62 13.63 -4.58
N ALA A 282 19.25 12.72 -3.66
CA ALA A 282 18.04 12.85 -2.86
C ALA A 282 18.17 14.02 -1.87
N ALA A 283 19.35 14.18 -1.26
CA ALA A 283 19.65 15.29 -0.36
C ALA A 283 19.58 16.65 -1.10
N GLN A 284 20.17 16.78 -2.29
CA GLN A 284 20.13 18.02 -3.08
C GLN A 284 18.70 18.43 -3.45
N THR A 285 17.89 17.47 -3.90
CA THR A 285 16.49 17.71 -4.27
C THR A 285 15.67 18.18 -3.05
N PHE A 286 15.92 17.58 -1.89
CA PHE A 286 15.27 17.95 -0.63
C PHE A 286 15.67 19.35 -0.17
N ILE A 287 16.95 19.71 -0.23
CA ILE A 287 17.45 21.04 0.14
C ILE A 287 16.81 22.11 -0.75
N GLN A 288 16.78 21.90 -2.08
CA GLN A 288 16.13 22.83 -3.02
C GLN A 288 14.64 23.00 -2.70
N SER A 289 13.96 21.90 -2.35
CA SER A 289 12.53 21.93 -2.01
C SER A 289 12.28 22.70 -0.71
N ILE A 290 13.11 22.52 0.32
CA ILE A 290 13.01 23.25 1.59
C ILE A 290 13.26 24.75 1.41
N GLN A 291 14.22 25.13 0.56
CA GLN A 291 14.52 26.55 0.30
C GLN A 291 13.33 27.31 -0.28
N SER A 292 12.34 26.61 -0.86
CA SER A 292 11.10 27.21 -1.36
C SER A 292 10.02 27.43 -0.29
N LEU A 293 10.19 26.91 0.93
CA LEU A 293 9.19 27.00 2.01
C LEU A 293 9.09 28.41 2.60
N GLN A 294 7.85 28.85 2.80
CA GLN A 294 7.56 30.14 3.44
C GLN A 294 7.49 29.99 4.96
N LEU A 295 8.64 30.09 5.62
CA LEU A 295 8.78 29.91 7.07
C LEU A 295 8.28 31.12 7.90
N HIS A 296 8.20 32.30 7.29
CA HIS A 296 7.88 33.55 7.99
C HIS A 296 6.41 33.92 7.84
N HIS A 297 5.60 33.63 8.87
CA HIS A 297 4.17 33.94 8.89
C HIS A 297 3.87 35.43 8.72
N GLU A 298 4.63 36.29 9.38
CA GLU A 298 4.44 37.75 9.35
C GLU A 298 4.69 38.33 7.95
N LEU A 299 5.67 37.78 7.23
CA LEU A 299 6.03 38.19 5.88
C LEU A 299 4.95 37.77 4.86
N HIS A 300 4.27 36.64 5.10
CA HIS A 300 3.10 36.21 4.34
C HIS A 300 1.86 37.09 4.60
N LEU A 301 1.72 37.61 5.83
CA LEU A 301 0.63 38.51 6.22
C LEU A 301 0.85 39.96 5.82
N ALA A 302 2.08 40.36 5.46
CA ALA A 302 2.43 41.75 5.14
C ALA A 302 1.60 42.38 3.99
N HIS A 303 0.97 41.55 3.15
CA HIS A 303 0.10 42.00 2.05
C HIS A 303 -1.40 42.00 2.39
N LEU A 304 -1.79 41.58 3.61
CA LEU A 304 -3.18 41.45 4.04
C LEU A 304 -3.50 42.46 5.16
N CYS A 305 -4.73 43.00 5.15
CA CYS A 305 -5.19 43.85 6.25
C CYS A 305 -5.28 43.04 7.56
N ALA A 306 -4.86 43.64 8.67
CA ALA A 306 -4.95 43.01 9.99
C ALA A 306 -6.43 42.75 10.35
N SER A 307 -6.76 41.51 10.74
CA SER A 307 -8.09 41.19 11.27
C SER A 307 -8.27 41.78 12.67
N ALA A 308 -9.45 42.34 12.94
CA ALA A 308 -9.86 42.83 14.25
C ALA A 308 -10.41 41.72 15.16
N ASP A 309 -10.63 40.50 14.64
CA ASP A 309 -11.11 39.35 15.41
C ASP A 309 -9.95 38.42 15.82
N LEU A 310 -9.76 38.29 17.12
CA LEU A 310 -8.73 37.43 17.72
C LEU A 310 -8.95 35.94 17.41
N ASN A 311 -10.20 35.50 17.23
CA ASN A 311 -10.51 34.12 16.85
C ASN A 311 -10.17 33.86 15.37
N GLU A 312 -10.47 34.81 14.49
CA GLU A 312 -10.11 34.77 13.08
C GLU A 312 -8.59 34.81 12.88
N GLY A 313 -7.87 35.64 13.65
CA GLY A 313 -6.40 35.66 13.66
C GLY A 313 -5.79 34.33 14.12
N ARG A 314 -6.35 33.71 15.17
CA ARG A 314 -5.94 32.37 15.62
C ARG A 314 -6.24 31.28 14.59
N ALA A 315 -7.41 31.33 13.96
CA ALA A 315 -7.78 30.40 12.90
C ALA A 315 -6.86 30.52 11.68
N SER A 316 -6.55 31.75 11.27
CA SER A 316 -5.63 32.07 10.17
C SER A 316 -4.20 31.57 10.45
N ARG A 317 -3.70 31.78 11.67
CA ARG A 317 -2.39 31.24 12.10
C ARG A 317 -2.36 29.72 12.08
N ARG A 318 -3.41 29.06 12.60
CA ARG A 318 -3.52 27.59 12.54
C ARG A 318 -3.58 27.09 11.11
N ALA A 319 -4.32 27.76 10.22
CA ALA A 319 -4.42 27.39 8.81
C ALA A 319 -3.08 27.54 8.08
N TRP A 320 -2.34 28.61 8.33
CA TRP A 320 -0.98 28.79 7.81
C TRP A 320 -0.03 27.71 8.32
N GLN A 321 -0.01 27.46 9.64
CA GLN A 321 0.85 26.44 10.23
C GLN A 321 0.50 25.05 9.71
N HIS A 322 -0.78 24.76 9.54
CA HIS A 322 -1.25 23.51 8.95
C HIS A 322 -0.78 23.36 7.51
N ARG A 323 -0.90 24.41 6.68
CA ARG A 323 -0.39 24.41 5.30
C ARG A 323 1.12 24.18 5.24
N LEU A 324 1.89 24.87 6.08
CA LEU A 324 3.33 24.69 6.17
C LEU A 324 3.70 23.25 6.59
N ASN A 325 3.03 22.71 7.62
CA ASN A 325 3.24 21.34 8.07
C ASN A 325 2.92 20.32 6.97
N CYS A 326 1.85 20.53 6.19
CA CYS A 326 1.53 19.69 5.04
C CYS A 326 2.62 19.75 3.95
N GLN A 327 3.14 20.94 3.64
CA GLN A 327 4.24 21.09 2.68
C GLN A 327 5.52 20.39 3.15
N ILE A 328 5.87 20.55 4.42
CA ILE A 328 7.02 19.85 5.04
C ILE A 328 6.81 18.33 4.94
N GLN A 329 5.63 17.84 5.33
CA GLN A 329 5.29 16.42 5.26
C GLN A 329 5.42 15.87 3.83
N GLN A 330 4.93 16.60 2.83
CA GLN A 330 5.04 16.21 1.42
C GLN A 330 6.50 16.14 0.96
N ILE A 331 7.31 17.17 1.26
CA ILE A 331 8.73 17.22 0.88
C ILE A 331 9.51 16.09 1.56
N SER A 332 9.26 15.81 2.84
CA SER A 332 9.87 14.69 3.57
C SER A 332 9.47 13.33 2.99
N LEU A 333 8.20 13.15 2.62
CA LEU A 333 7.73 11.92 1.99
C LEU A 333 8.34 11.73 0.60
N GLN A 334 8.50 12.82 -0.17
CA GLN A 334 9.18 12.80 -1.46
C GLN A 334 10.66 12.42 -1.33
N LEU A 335 11.35 12.87 -0.27
CA LEU A 335 12.71 12.41 0.03
C LEU A 335 12.75 10.89 0.23
N LEU A 336 11.85 10.33 1.05
CA LEU A 336 11.77 8.87 1.27
C LEU A 336 11.50 8.10 -0.03
N VAL A 337 10.57 8.59 -0.84
CA VAL A 337 10.31 8.02 -2.18
C VAL A 337 11.56 8.11 -3.04
N SER A 338 12.27 9.24 -3.03
CA SER A 338 13.49 9.40 -3.85
C SER A 338 14.61 8.44 -3.46
N ILE A 339 14.74 8.12 -2.16
CA ILE A 339 15.73 7.15 -1.66
C ILE A 339 15.32 5.71 -2.01
N PHE A 340 14.06 5.33 -1.82
CA PHE A 340 13.63 3.93 -1.88
C PHE A 340 12.84 3.52 -3.13
N ARG A 341 12.58 4.43 -4.08
CA ARG A 341 11.79 4.17 -5.30
C ARG A 341 12.30 2.96 -6.09
N GLU A 342 13.62 2.79 -6.17
CA GLU A 342 14.23 1.73 -6.97
C GLU A 342 14.17 0.34 -6.32
N VAL A 343 13.83 0.24 -5.02
CA VAL A 343 13.68 -1.04 -4.31
C VAL A 343 12.69 -1.96 -5.02
N LYS A 344 11.61 -1.41 -5.59
CA LYS A 344 10.59 -2.18 -6.32
C LYS A 344 11.16 -3.01 -7.49
N ASN A 345 12.25 -2.56 -8.10
CA ASN A 345 12.90 -3.24 -9.23
C ASN A 345 13.67 -4.51 -8.80
N HIS A 346 13.89 -4.68 -7.49
CA HIS A 346 14.62 -5.79 -6.88
C HIS A 346 13.72 -6.69 -6.01
N LEU A 347 12.39 -6.50 -6.09
CA LEU A 347 11.41 -7.31 -5.38
C LEU A 347 10.80 -8.38 -6.28
N ASN A 348 10.68 -9.59 -5.73
CA ASN A 348 9.85 -10.64 -6.27
C ASN A 348 8.60 -10.79 -5.38
N TYR A 349 7.46 -10.30 -5.88
CA TYR A 349 6.19 -10.30 -5.15
C TYR A 349 5.65 -11.71 -4.88
N GLU A 350 5.84 -12.65 -5.81
CA GLU A 350 5.26 -13.99 -5.70
C GLU A 350 6.01 -14.84 -4.68
N HIS A 351 7.34 -14.82 -4.75
CA HIS A 351 8.20 -15.58 -3.84
C HIS A 351 8.61 -14.80 -2.57
N ARG A 352 8.16 -13.55 -2.45
CA ARG A 352 8.51 -12.61 -1.36
C ARG A 352 10.02 -12.47 -1.16
N VAL A 353 10.75 -12.37 -2.27
CA VAL A 353 12.21 -12.29 -2.28
C VAL A 353 12.67 -10.85 -2.53
N PHE A 354 13.68 -10.41 -1.81
CA PHE A 354 14.42 -9.17 -2.08
C PHE A 354 15.87 -9.51 -2.45
N ASN A 355 16.34 -9.03 -3.60
CA ASN A 355 17.73 -9.23 -4.02
C ASN A 355 18.62 -8.10 -3.50
N SER A 356 19.08 -8.24 -2.25
CA SER A 356 19.89 -7.24 -1.56
C SER A 356 21.26 -7.01 -2.21
N GLU A 357 21.94 -8.08 -2.64
CA GLU A 357 23.25 -7.99 -3.28
C GLU A 357 23.19 -7.21 -4.59
N GLU A 358 22.19 -7.48 -5.42
CA GLU A 358 22.00 -6.78 -6.68
C GLU A 358 21.58 -5.32 -6.45
N PHE A 359 20.69 -5.08 -5.48
CA PHE A 359 20.31 -3.72 -5.10
C PHE A 359 21.54 -2.89 -4.74
N LEU A 360 22.44 -3.41 -3.88
CA LEU A 360 23.67 -2.73 -3.49
C LEU A 360 24.63 -2.49 -4.66
N LYS A 361 24.81 -3.49 -5.56
CA LYS A 361 25.70 -3.37 -6.73
C LYS A 361 25.26 -2.25 -7.69
N THR A 362 23.96 -1.98 -7.79
CA THR A 362 23.44 -0.91 -8.65
C THR A 362 23.57 0.50 -8.04
N ARG A 363 23.91 0.63 -6.75
CA ARG A 363 24.08 1.94 -6.10
C ARG A 363 25.44 2.55 -6.41
N ALA A 364 25.49 3.88 -6.45
CA ALA A 364 26.75 4.61 -6.56
C ALA A 364 27.69 4.25 -5.39
N PRO A 365 29.02 4.14 -5.60
CA PRO A 365 29.96 3.71 -4.57
C PRO A 365 29.89 4.53 -3.27
N GLY A 366 29.61 5.83 -3.36
CA GLY A 366 29.44 6.72 -2.20
C GLY A 366 28.16 6.46 -1.39
N ASP A 367 27.10 5.93 -2.01
CA ASP A 367 25.82 5.68 -1.34
C ASP A 367 25.73 4.25 -0.77
N GLN A 368 26.64 3.33 -1.16
CA GLN A 368 26.56 1.91 -0.79
C GLN A 368 26.65 1.68 0.72
N GLN A 369 27.44 2.47 1.44
CA GLN A 369 27.56 2.38 2.90
C GLN A 369 26.24 2.70 3.60
N PHE A 370 25.54 3.75 3.17
CA PHE A 370 24.20 4.11 3.65
C PHE A 370 23.22 2.95 3.49
N TYR A 371 23.10 2.42 2.27
CA TYR A 371 22.16 1.33 2.01
C TYR A 371 22.53 0.07 2.78
N LYS A 372 23.82 -0.28 2.92
CA LYS A 372 24.24 -1.46 3.67
C LYS A 372 23.74 -1.42 5.12
N GLN A 373 23.85 -0.27 5.80
CA GLN A 373 23.32 -0.11 7.15
C GLN A 373 21.79 -0.14 7.17
N VAL A 374 21.13 0.56 6.23
CA VAL A 374 19.65 0.61 6.18
C VAL A 374 19.03 -0.78 5.95
N LEU A 375 19.63 -1.61 5.10
CA LEU A 375 19.14 -2.95 4.80
C LEU A 375 19.07 -3.87 6.02
N GLU A 376 19.90 -3.62 7.04
CA GLU A 376 19.96 -4.40 8.29
C GLU A 376 18.90 -3.94 9.32
N THR A 377 18.22 -2.81 9.06
CA THR A 377 17.25 -2.25 10.01
C THR A 377 15.89 -2.96 9.98
N TYR A 378 15.29 -3.14 11.16
CA TYR A 378 13.91 -3.63 11.30
C TYR A 378 12.91 -2.79 10.49
N MET A 379 13.12 -1.47 10.45
CA MET A 379 12.25 -0.52 9.74
C MET A 379 12.25 -0.77 8.23
N PHE A 380 13.41 -1.07 7.63
CA PHE A 380 13.48 -1.45 6.23
C PHE A 380 12.81 -2.80 5.96
N HIS A 381 12.94 -3.78 6.87
CA HIS A 381 12.18 -5.04 6.77
C HIS A 381 10.67 -4.84 6.81
N ALA A 382 10.17 -3.96 7.69
CA ALA A 382 8.75 -3.60 7.74
C ALA A 382 8.30 -2.90 6.44
N PHE A 383 9.15 -2.02 5.89
CA PHE A 383 8.93 -1.40 4.58
C PHE A 383 8.85 -2.44 3.46
N LEU A 384 9.81 -3.38 3.37
CA LEU A 384 9.80 -4.46 2.37
C LEU A 384 8.53 -5.30 2.46
N LYS A 385 8.09 -5.63 3.67
CA LYS A 385 6.84 -6.36 3.91
C LYS A 385 5.61 -5.58 3.42
N ALA A 386 5.55 -4.27 3.68
CA ALA A 386 4.48 -3.41 3.18
C ALA A 386 4.49 -3.33 1.63
N ARG A 387 5.67 -3.27 1.01
CA ARG A 387 5.83 -3.26 -0.45
C ARG A 387 5.46 -4.59 -1.09
N LEU A 388 5.94 -5.72 -0.56
CA LEU A 388 5.62 -7.07 -1.06
C LEU A 388 4.13 -7.42 -0.90
N SER A 389 3.46 -6.87 0.12
CA SER A 389 2.00 -6.97 0.27
C SER A 389 1.20 -5.98 -0.57
N ARG A 390 1.87 -5.14 -1.39
CA ARG A 390 1.24 -4.10 -2.24
C ARG A 390 0.31 -3.16 -1.48
N ARG A 391 0.69 -2.80 -0.25
CA ARG A 391 -0.08 -1.88 0.58
C ARG A 391 -0.07 -0.47 -0.04
N MET A 392 -1.26 0.09 -0.26
CA MET A 392 -1.49 1.47 -0.69
C MET A 392 -1.40 2.45 0.49
N ASP A 393 -0.19 2.67 0.98
CA ASP A 393 0.09 3.68 2.01
C ASP A 393 0.54 5.02 1.40
N ALA A 394 0.85 6.00 2.25
CA ALA A 394 1.30 7.33 1.82
C ALA A 394 2.52 7.27 0.88
N PHE A 395 3.45 6.33 1.11
CA PHE A 395 4.60 6.14 0.23
C PHE A 395 4.15 5.69 -1.16
N ALA A 396 3.29 4.67 -1.26
CA ALA A 396 2.80 4.17 -2.54
C ALA A 396 1.97 5.23 -3.30
N GLN A 397 1.17 6.03 -2.60
CA GLN A 397 0.42 7.14 -3.19
C GLN A 397 1.35 8.24 -3.71
N MET A 398 2.34 8.67 -2.92
CA MET A 398 3.32 9.65 -3.36
C MET A 398 4.17 9.12 -4.51
N GLU A 399 4.50 7.83 -4.50
CA GLU A 399 5.18 7.19 -5.61
C GLU A 399 4.36 7.26 -6.90
N LEU A 400 3.08 6.86 -6.88
CA LEU A 400 2.18 6.94 -8.05
C LEU A 400 2.03 8.38 -8.59
N HIS A 401 1.98 9.36 -7.69
CA HIS A 401 1.85 10.78 -8.06
C HIS A 401 3.17 11.39 -8.57
N THR A 402 4.31 10.84 -8.17
CA THR A 402 5.64 11.29 -8.61
C THR A 402 6.27 10.40 -9.67
N GLN A 403 5.53 9.39 -10.13
CA GLN A 403 5.89 8.51 -11.25
C GLN A 403 5.66 9.25 -12.56
N SER A 404 6.67 9.24 -13.43
CA SER A 404 6.46 9.61 -14.83
C SER A 404 5.64 8.53 -15.55
N GLU A 405 5.00 8.87 -16.67
CA GLU A 405 4.28 7.90 -17.52
C GLU A 405 5.14 6.67 -17.87
N GLU A 406 6.46 6.84 -17.98
CA GLU A 406 7.44 5.78 -18.24
C GLU A 406 7.57 4.74 -17.13
N ASP A 407 7.49 5.16 -15.86
CA ASP A 407 7.58 4.25 -14.71
C ASP A 407 6.31 3.38 -14.56
N ARG A 408 5.17 3.84 -15.11
CA ARG A 408 3.94 3.03 -15.24
C ARG A 408 4.09 1.93 -16.29
N ILE A 409 4.79 2.23 -17.39
CA ILE A 409 5.05 1.26 -18.48
C ILE A 409 6.08 0.20 -18.06
N ASN A 410 7.10 0.58 -17.26
CA ASN A 410 8.14 -0.33 -16.75
C ASN A 410 7.59 -1.52 -15.94
N GLY A 411 6.41 -1.39 -15.33
CA GLY A 411 5.70 -2.51 -14.67
C GLY A 411 5.24 -3.63 -15.62
N THR A 412 5.20 -3.36 -16.93
CA THR A 412 4.79 -4.28 -18.01
C THR A 412 5.99 -4.91 -18.72
N LEU A 413 7.21 -4.39 -18.51
CA LEU A 413 8.44 -4.86 -19.15
C LEU A 413 9.11 -5.94 -18.29
N LEU A 414 9.67 -6.95 -18.97
CA LEU A 414 10.28 -8.14 -18.36
C LEU A 414 11.49 -7.86 -17.47
N SER A 415 12.12 -6.69 -17.60
CA SER A 415 13.16 -6.20 -16.69
C SER A 415 13.02 -4.67 -16.56
N PRO A 416 12.48 -4.15 -15.44
CA PRO A 416 12.42 -2.71 -15.17
C PRO A 416 13.81 -2.05 -14.99
N ARG A 417 14.89 -2.84 -15.15
CA ARG A 417 16.27 -2.48 -14.82
C ARG A 417 17.03 -1.86 -15.99
N ARG A 418 16.54 -1.98 -17.22
CA ARG A 418 17.24 -1.46 -18.41
C ARG A 418 16.74 -0.05 -18.74
N PRO A 419 17.62 0.97 -18.81
CA PRO A 419 17.20 2.34 -19.07
C PRO A 419 16.70 2.49 -20.50
N THR A 420 15.52 3.08 -20.65
CA THR A 420 14.98 3.54 -21.93
C THR A 420 15.86 4.64 -22.53
N ILE A 421 15.75 4.86 -23.84
CA ILE A 421 16.46 5.93 -24.54
C ILE A 421 16.19 7.30 -23.92
N GLU A 422 14.96 7.56 -23.47
CA GLU A 422 14.59 8.81 -22.80
C GLU A 422 15.30 8.96 -21.43
N LYS A 423 15.47 7.85 -20.67
CA LYS A 423 16.30 7.82 -19.44
C LYS A 423 17.80 8.02 -19.74
N MET A 424 18.31 7.50 -20.85
CA MET A 424 19.71 7.73 -21.25
C MET A 424 19.95 9.18 -21.69
N ALA A 425 19.00 9.79 -22.40
CA ALA A 425 19.06 11.19 -22.82
C ALA A 425 19.00 12.16 -21.63
N SER A 426 18.11 11.93 -20.66
CA SER A 426 18.00 12.75 -19.44
C SER A 426 19.26 12.65 -18.57
N ARG A 427 19.81 11.45 -18.35
CA ARG A 427 21.09 11.26 -17.62
C ARG A 427 22.26 12.00 -18.27
N LYS A 428 22.31 12.05 -19.61
CA LYS A 428 23.34 12.81 -20.34
C LYS A 428 23.16 14.32 -20.21
N SER A 429 21.93 14.81 -20.11
CA SER A 429 21.67 16.24 -19.86
C SER A 429 22.19 16.70 -18.48
N THR A 430 22.09 15.84 -17.47
CA THR A 430 22.65 16.08 -16.13
C THR A 430 24.19 16.00 -16.13
N LEU A 431 24.76 15.05 -16.90
CA LEU A 431 26.21 14.91 -17.06
C LEU A 431 26.85 16.06 -17.86
N LEU A 432 26.10 16.80 -18.67
CA LEU A 432 26.63 18.00 -19.34
C LEU A 432 26.94 19.16 -18.36
N GLN A 433 26.50 19.07 -17.09
CA GLN A 433 26.95 19.94 -16.00
C GLN A 433 28.15 19.39 -15.21
N ALA A 434 28.59 18.15 -15.46
CA ALA A 434 29.73 17.52 -14.81
C ALA A 434 30.65 16.84 -15.85
N ALA A 435 31.75 17.50 -16.19
CA ALA A 435 32.71 17.07 -17.21
C ALA A 435 33.10 15.57 -17.13
N PRO A 436 33.32 14.89 -18.27
CA PRO A 436 33.53 13.44 -18.30
C PRO A 436 34.90 13.06 -17.73
N ARG A 437 34.92 12.30 -16.62
CA ARG A 437 36.16 11.72 -16.08
C ARG A 437 36.60 10.52 -16.93
N ARG A 438 37.66 10.69 -17.73
CA ARG A 438 38.42 9.59 -18.33
C ARG A 438 39.12 8.77 -17.26
N LYS A 439 38.90 7.44 -17.25
CA LYS A 439 39.78 6.48 -16.59
C LYS A 439 41.03 6.28 -17.45
N VAL A 440 42.21 6.58 -16.91
CA VAL A 440 43.49 6.00 -17.36
C VAL A 440 44.29 5.58 -16.14
N VAL A 441 44.80 4.36 -16.23
CA VAL A 441 45.69 3.68 -15.28
C VAL A 441 47.12 4.22 -15.42
N SER A 442 47.82 4.29 -14.28
CA SER A 442 49.28 4.40 -14.06
C SER A 442 49.92 5.76 -13.70
N MET A 443 50.56 5.71 -12.50
CA MET A 443 51.65 6.50 -11.92
C MET A 443 51.36 7.76 -11.07
N PRO A 444 52.11 7.97 -9.95
CA PRO A 444 51.77 8.87 -8.85
C PRO A 444 52.51 10.23 -8.90
N ASP A 445 52.07 11.12 -8.01
CA ASP A 445 52.62 12.44 -7.64
C ASP A 445 52.43 13.60 -8.61
N LEU A 446 51.44 14.46 -8.29
CA LEU A 446 51.61 15.92 -8.23
C LEU A 446 50.36 16.62 -7.66
N GLN A 447 50.57 17.19 -6.48
CA GLN A 447 50.02 18.43 -5.89
C GLN A 447 48.58 18.87 -6.22
N VAL A 448 47.81 18.90 -5.13
CA VAL A 448 46.52 19.54 -4.90
C VAL A 448 46.42 20.92 -5.55
N ILE A 449 45.50 21.08 -6.49
CA ILE A 449 44.99 22.39 -6.92
C ILE A 449 43.58 22.55 -6.35
N ALA A 450 43.42 23.54 -5.47
CA ALA A 450 42.16 23.92 -4.86
C ALA A 450 41.14 24.41 -5.91
N VAL A 451 39.90 23.94 -5.80
CA VAL A 451 38.75 24.46 -6.55
C VAL A 451 38.25 25.73 -5.84
N PRO A 452 37.99 26.86 -6.53
CA PRO A 452 37.42 28.04 -5.90
C PRO A 452 35.94 27.81 -5.54
N GLU A 453 35.59 28.02 -4.28
CA GLU A 453 34.21 28.17 -3.82
C GLU A 453 33.56 29.38 -4.51
N LEU A 454 32.53 29.13 -5.33
CA LEU A 454 31.64 30.19 -5.80
C LEU A 454 30.45 30.29 -4.83
N LEU A 455 30.45 31.37 -4.05
CA LEU A 455 29.33 31.83 -3.21
C LEU A 455 28.03 31.97 -4.03
N PRO A 456 26.86 31.51 -3.54
CA PRO A 456 25.59 31.81 -4.17
C PRO A 456 25.22 33.28 -3.93
N ARG A 457 25.17 34.04 -5.03
CA ARG A 457 24.75 35.44 -5.07
C ARG A 457 23.22 35.50 -4.91
N ASN A 458 22.75 36.15 -3.85
CA ASN A 458 21.34 36.42 -3.57
C ASN A 458 20.63 37.06 -4.78
N SER A 459 19.74 36.35 -5.44
CA SER A 459 18.79 36.91 -6.41
C SER A 459 17.54 37.40 -5.68
N SER A 460 17.30 38.70 -5.76
CA SER A 460 16.21 39.43 -5.11
C SER A 460 14.81 38.92 -5.47
N LEU A 461 13.94 38.86 -4.45
CA LEU A 461 12.49 38.73 -4.52
C LEU A 461 11.85 39.86 -5.35
N ARG A 462 11.51 39.58 -6.62
CA ARG A 462 10.39 40.23 -7.33
C ARG A 462 9.70 39.19 -8.21
N LYS A 463 8.49 38.76 -7.82
CA LYS A 463 7.59 38.01 -8.69
C LYS A 463 7.02 38.98 -9.72
N ILE A 464 7.38 38.81 -10.98
CA ILE A 464 6.67 39.40 -12.11
C ILE A 464 5.54 38.42 -12.46
N HIS A 465 4.29 38.86 -12.33
CA HIS A 465 3.17 38.17 -12.96
C HIS A 465 3.36 38.23 -14.47
N THR A 466 3.54 37.09 -15.12
CA THR A 466 3.40 36.96 -16.58
C THR A 466 2.47 35.79 -16.85
N ALA A 467 1.34 36.12 -17.46
CA ALA A 467 0.52 35.19 -18.19
C ALA A 467 1.27 34.74 -19.46
N ASP A 468 0.93 33.54 -19.93
CA ASP A 468 1.39 32.83 -21.13
C ASP A 468 2.82 32.24 -21.17
N GLY A 469 2.86 30.92 -21.44
CA GLY A 469 4.01 30.25 -22.05
C GLY A 469 4.67 29.12 -21.24
N GLY A 470 4.07 27.93 -21.27
CA GLY A 470 4.72 26.60 -21.31
C GLY A 470 5.84 26.26 -20.30
N SER A 471 5.57 25.20 -19.51
CA SER A 471 6.53 24.42 -18.71
C SER A 471 7.04 25.06 -17.40
N SER A 472 6.31 24.84 -16.31
CA SER A 472 6.93 24.74 -14.96
C SER A 472 6.01 24.02 -13.97
N HIS A 473 6.63 23.22 -13.11
CA HIS A 473 6.03 22.39 -12.06
C HIS A 473 4.93 23.11 -11.27
N THR A 474 3.67 22.70 -11.50
CA THR A 474 2.53 23.07 -10.66
C THR A 474 2.69 22.45 -9.28
N ALA A 475 2.93 23.28 -8.26
CA ALA A 475 2.83 22.87 -6.87
C ALA A 475 1.39 22.40 -6.59
N VAL A 476 1.24 21.10 -6.38
CA VAL A 476 -0.05 20.44 -6.21
C VAL A 476 -0.57 20.64 -4.78
N SER A 477 -1.61 21.48 -4.64
CA SER A 477 -2.40 21.57 -3.41
C SER A 477 -3.31 20.34 -3.31
N LEU A 478 -3.02 19.42 -2.38
CA LEU A 478 -4.00 18.42 -1.96
C LEU A 478 -5.16 19.13 -1.24
N ALA A 479 -6.40 18.73 -1.51
CA ALA A 479 -7.57 19.27 -0.83
C ALA A 479 -7.42 19.08 0.69
N LEU A 480 -7.52 20.20 1.43
CA LEU A 480 -7.44 20.25 2.88
C LEU A 480 -8.58 19.41 3.47
N GLN A 481 -8.27 18.27 4.08
CA GLN A 481 -9.24 17.53 4.89
C GLN A 481 -9.57 18.37 6.13
N PRO A 482 -10.85 18.71 6.41
CA PRO A 482 -11.22 19.44 7.61
C PRO A 482 -10.88 18.62 8.85
N THR A 483 -10.19 19.23 9.81
CA THR A 483 -9.89 18.59 11.11
C THR A 483 -11.15 18.56 11.96
N TYR A 484 -11.63 17.37 12.30
CA TYR A 484 -12.77 17.18 13.19
C TYR A 484 -12.30 17.02 14.63
N THR A 485 -12.76 17.91 15.51
CA THR A 485 -12.45 17.87 16.94
C THR A 485 -13.67 17.40 17.73
N PHE A 486 -13.57 16.24 18.39
CA PHE A 486 -14.57 15.79 19.36
C PHE A 486 -14.21 16.34 20.75
N LYS A 487 -15.14 17.05 21.39
CA LYS A 487 -14.94 17.54 22.76
C LYS A 487 -15.35 16.45 23.74
N ILE A 488 -14.45 16.09 24.65
CA ILE A 488 -14.72 15.14 25.72
C ILE A 488 -15.57 15.85 26.80
N PRO A 489 -16.56 15.18 27.41
CA PRO A 489 -17.28 15.68 28.58
C PRO A 489 -16.36 16.15 29.72
N GLU A 490 -16.83 17.09 30.53
CA GLU A 490 -16.10 17.49 31.73
C GLU A 490 -16.14 16.39 32.79
N VAL A 491 -14.98 16.08 33.36
CA VAL A 491 -14.87 15.13 34.48
C VAL A 491 -15.07 15.88 35.79
N HIS A 492 -16.14 15.54 36.52
CA HIS A 492 -16.40 16.09 37.86
C HIS A 492 -15.56 15.40 38.94
N PHE A 493 -15.03 16.19 39.89
CA PHE A 493 -14.19 15.72 41.00
C PHE A 493 -14.92 15.88 42.34
N PRO A 494 -14.76 14.94 43.31
CA PRO A 494 -13.85 13.79 43.32
C PRO A 494 -14.31 12.60 42.45
N LEU A 495 -13.37 11.77 41.98
CA LEU A 495 -13.64 10.58 41.16
C LEU A 495 -14.29 9.45 41.98
N LEU A 496 -15.59 9.58 42.22
CA LEU A 496 -16.45 8.51 42.73
C LEU A 496 -16.85 7.58 41.57
N ALA A 497 -17.07 6.29 41.86
CA ALA A 497 -17.49 5.32 40.85
C ALA A 497 -18.74 5.77 40.07
N GLN A 498 -19.67 6.45 40.75
CA GLN A 498 -20.87 7.03 40.16
C GLN A 498 -20.54 8.16 39.17
N CYS A 499 -19.58 9.05 39.49
CA CYS A 499 -19.15 10.13 38.60
C CYS A 499 -18.44 9.59 37.35
N VAL A 500 -17.67 8.50 37.49
CA VAL A 500 -17.02 7.81 36.36
C VAL A 500 -18.06 7.16 35.44
N GLN A 501 -19.10 6.54 36.01
CA GLN A 501 -20.20 5.98 35.23
C GLN A 501 -20.97 7.07 34.46
N VAL A 502 -21.32 8.18 35.12
CA VAL A 502 -21.98 9.33 34.49
C VAL A 502 -21.12 9.94 33.37
N PHE A 503 -19.80 10.04 33.56
CA PHE A 503 -18.88 10.50 32.53
C PHE A 503 -18.92 9.62 31.28
N TYR A 504 -18.89 8.30 31.44
CA TYR A 504 -18.96 7.39 30.29
C TYR A 504 -20.34 7.39 29.62
N GLU A 505 -21.43 7.54 30.39
CA GLU A 505 -22.78 7.69 29.85
C GLU A 505 -22.91 8.97 29.01
N ASP A 506 -22.37 10.10 29.48
CA ASP A 506 -22.34 11.34 28.71
C ASP A 506 -21.45 11.23 27.46
N CYS A 507 -20.30 10.55 27.55
CA CYS A 507 -19.47 10.25 26.38
C CYS A 507 -20.26 9.48 25.31
N VAL A 508 -21.01 8.44 25.70
CA VAL A 508 -21.84 7.65 24.77
C VAL A 508 -22.95 8.51 24.17
N ALA A 509 -23.60 9.36 24.96
CA ALA A 509 -24.67 10.25 24.49
C ALA A 509 -24.13 11.28 23.47
N GLN A 510 -23.00 11.93 23.78
CA GLN A 510 -22.37 12.90 22.90
C GLN A 510 -21.84 12.26 21.61
N LEU A 511 -21.20 11.09 21.69
CA LEU A 511 -20.78 10.33 20.50
C LEU A 511 -21.98 9.93 19.65
N SER A 512 -23.06 9.44 20.25
CA SER A 512 -24.27 9.06 19.52
C SER A 512 -24.92 10.26 18.84
N LYS A 513 -24.94 11.44 19.48
CA LYS A 513 -25.42 12.69 18.88
C LYS A 513 -24.53 13.12 17.69
N ALA A 514 -23.21 13.05 17.86
CA ALA A 514 -22.25 13.38 16.81
C ALA A 514 -22.41 12.47 15.57
N MET A 515 -22.62 11.17 15.80
CA MET A 515 -22.85 10.18 14.74
C MET A 515 -24.13 10.45 13.95
N VAL A 516 -25.22 10.86 14.61
CA VAL A 516 -26.49 11.22 13.93
C VAL A 516 -26.36 12.51 13.12
N SER A 517 -25.53 13.45 13.58
CA SER A 517 -25.29 14.73 12.88
C SER A 517 -24.32 14.64 11.70
N LEU A 518 -23.68 13.49 11.47
CA LEU A 518 -22.70 13.32 10.40
C LEU A 518 -23.39 13.12 9.05
N ALA A 519 -22.88 13.80 8.01
CA ALA A 519 -23.23 13.49 6.64
C ALA A 519 -22.72 12.08 6.25
N PRO A 520 -23.44 11.33 5.38
CA PRO A 520 -23.09 9.97 4.99
C PRO A 520 -21.70 9.85 4.31
N GLU A 521 -21.22 10.94 3.72
CA GLU A 521 -19.91 11.04 3.06
C GLU A 521 -18.71 10.84 4.00
N ASN A 522 -18.87 11.10 5.31
CA ASN A 522 -17.78 11.05 6.29
C ASN A 522 -17.63 9.68 6.96
N SER A 523 -17.66 8.60 6.17
CA SER A 523 -17.61 7.21 6.68
C SER A 523 -16.35 6.90 7.50
N VAL A 524 -15.22 7.52 7.17
CA VAL A 524 -13.95 7.34 7.92
C VAL A 524 -14.06 7.89 9.34
N LEU A 525 -14.69 9.06 9.50
CA LEU A 525 -14.91 9.66 10.82
C LEU A 525 -15.96 8.89 11.61
N LEU A 526 -17.02 8.42 10.94
CA LEU A 526 -18.04 7.58 11.54
C LEU A 526 -17.43 6.27 12.08
N ALA A 527 -16.52 5.64 11.34
CA ALA A 527 -15.80 4.44 11.79
C ALA A 527 -14.98 4.71 13.07
N ARG A 528 -14.30 5.87 13.15
CA ARG A 528 -13.59 6.29 14.37
C ARG A 528 -14.53 6.51 15.56
N TYR A 529 -15.73 7.03 15.33
CA TYR A 529 -16.75 7.17 16.39
C TYR A 529 -17.31 5.82 16.85
N PHE A 530 -17.55 4.86 15.94
CA PHE A 530 -17.93 3.50 16.33
C PHE A 530 -16.84 2.84 17.18
N TYR A 531 -15.57 2.97 16.80
CA TYR A 531 -14.45 2.47 17.59
C TYR A 531 -14.42 3.07 19.00
N LEU A 532 -14.49 4.41 19.12
CA LEU A 532 -14.47 5.11 20.40
C LEU A 532 -15.67 4.74 21.28
N ARG A 533 -16.89 4.68 20.71
CA ARG A 533 -18.10 4.34 21.45
C ARG A 533 -18.08 2.89 21.93
N GLY A 534 -17.60 1.96 21.09
CA GLY A 534 -17.40 0.56 21.44
C GLY A 534 -16.42 0.40 22.61
N LEU A 535 -15.30 1.13 22.61
CA LEU A 535 -14.36 1.14 23.74
C LEU A 535 -15.00 1.70 25.02
N VAL A 536 -15.71 2.82 24.95
CA VAL A 536 -16.39 3.40 26.12
C VAL A 536 -17.42 2.42 26.69
N GLN A 537 -18.14 1.69 25.84
CA GLN A 537 -19.10 0.66 26.28
C GLN A 537 -18.42 -0.55 26.92
N LEU A 538 -17.24 -0.97 26.42
CA LEU A 538 -16.42 -1.98 27.10
C LEU A 538 -16.00 -1.51 28.50
N MET A 539 -15.57 -0.25 28.64
CA MET A 539 -15.19 0.34 29.93
C MET A 539 -16.37 0.38 30.93
N GLN A 540 -17.60 0.50 30.43
CA GLN A 540 -18.83 0.40 31.24
C GLN A 540 -19.27 -1.04 31.54
N GLY A 541 -18.59 -2.06 30.99
CA GLY A 541 -19.01 -3.46 31.09
C GLY A 541 -20.19 -3.86 30.20
N ARG A 542 -20.60 -3.01 29.23
CA ARG A 542 -21.70 -3.28 28.30
C ARG A 542 -21.19 -4.06 27.07
N LEU A 543 -20.85 -5.33 27.26
CA LEU A 543 -20.20 -6.17 26.24
C LEU A 543 -21.01 -6.29 24.94
N LEU A 544 -22.32 -6.52 25.03
CA LEU A 544 -23.19 -6.65 23.85
C LEU A 544 -23.28 -5.36 23.02
N GLY A 545 -23.36 -4.20 23.70
CA GLY A 545 -23.35 -2.90 23.02
C GLY A 545 -22.04 -2.71 22.26
N ALA A 546 -20.91 -3.01 22.90
CA ALA A 546 -19.60 -2.86 22.30
C ALA A 546 -19.43 -3.74 21.05
N LEU A 547 -19.91 -4.99 21.11
CA LEU A 547 -19.89 -5.89 19.96
C LEU A 547 -20.71 -5.36 18.77
N LEU A 548 -21.85 -4.71 19.01
CA LEU A 548 -22.64 -4.08 17.94
C LEU A 548 -21.93 -2.88 17.30
N ASP A 549 -21.22 -2.09 18.11
CA ASP A 549 -20.38 -1.00 17.62
C ASP A 549 -19.18 -1.52 16.82
N PHE A 550 -18.52 -2.58 17.28
CA PHE A 550 -17.43 -3.23 16.53
C PHE A 550 -17.91 -3.91 15.25
N GLN A 551 -19.12 -4.45 15.23
CA GLN A 551 -19.71 -5.00 14.02
C GLN A 551 -20.03 -3.88 13.00
N SER A 552 -20.54 -2.74 13.48
CA SER A 552 -20.75 -1.56 12.63
C SER A 552 -19.43 -1.00 12.10
N LEU A 553 -18.38 -1.02 12.92
CA LEU A 553 -17.01 -0.70 12.52
C LEU A 553 -16.51 -1.67 11.44
N TYR A 554 -16.74 -2.97 11.61
CA TYR A 554 -16.33 -4.00 10.66
C TYR A 554 -16.96 -3.79 9.27
N LYS A 555 -18.18 -3.26 9.18
CA LYS A 555 -18.82 -2.88 7.91
C LYS A 555 -18.23 -1.58 7.31
N THR A 556 -17.84 -0.64 8.17
CA THR A 556 -17.47 0.73 7.75
C THR A 556 -16.00 0.89 7.41
N ASP A 557 -15.10 0.33 8.24
CA ASP A 557 -13.64 0.34 8.03
C ASP A 557 -12.98 -0.86 8.74
N VAL A 558 -12.60 -1.86 7.96
CA VAL A 558 -11.94 -3.08 8.46
C VAL A 558 -10.53 -2.81 8.98
N HIS A 559 -9.85 -1.76 8.54
CA HIS A 559 -8.44 -1.54 8.90
C HIS A 559 -8.24 -1.14 10.36
N ILE A 560 -9.23 -0.48 10.96
CA ILE A 560 -9.19 -0.07 12.37
C ILE A 560 -9.93 -1.06 13.30
N PHE A 561 -10.37 -2.20 12.77
CA PHE A 561 -11.12 -3.20 13.54
C PHE A 561 -10.22 -3.94 14.54
N PRO A 562 -10.52 -3.88 15.86
CA PRO A 562 -9.66 -4.46 16.89
C PRO A 562 -9.97 -5.95 17.10
N ALA A 563 -9.53 -6.81 16.18
CA ALA A 563 -9.85 -8.25 16.17
C ALA A 563 -9.55 -8.97 17.50
N ASP A 564 -8.35 -8.78 18.06
CA ASP A 564 -7.93 -9.43 19.31
C ASP A 564 -8.73 -8.96 20.54
N LEU A 565 -9.23 -7.71 20.51
CA LEU A 565 -10.08 -7.17 21.58
C LEU A 565 -11.50 -7.75 21.46
N VAL A 566 -12.03 -7.84 20.23
CA VAL A 566 -13.34 -8.44 19.96
C VAL A 566 -13.33 -9.92 20.33
N GLN A 567 -12.28 -10.66 19.99
CA GLN A 567 -12.14 -12.07 20.36
C GLN A 567 -12.22 -12.24 21.88
N ARG A 568 -11.41 -11.50 22.65
CA ARG A 568 -11.45 -11.53 24.12
C ARG A 568 -12.81 -11.12 24.68
N THR A 569 -13.46 -10.14 24.06
CA THR A 569 -14.82 -9.71 24.45
C THR A 569 -15.82 -10.86 24.28
N VAL A 570 -15.78 -11.57 23.15
CA VAL A 570 -16.63 -12.74 22.87
C VAL A 570 -16.37 -13.89 23.84
N GLU A 571 -15.10 -14.16 24.15
CA GLU A 571 -14.69 -15.18 25.13
C GLU A 571 -15.19 -14.86 26.55
N SER A 572 -15.37 -13.57 26.86
CA SER A 572 -15.83 -13.10 28.18
C SER A 572 -17.34 -13.01 28.38
N LEU A 573 -18.14 -13.24 27.33
CA LEU A 573 -19.61 -13.20 27.41
C LEU A 573 -20.13 -14.27 28.38
N SER A 574 -21.06 -13.90 29.25
CA SER A 574 -21.78 -14.87 30.07
C SER A 574 -22.68 -15.77 29.20
N GLY A 575 -23.02 -16.96 29.69
CA GLY A 575 -23.94 -17.90 29.02
C GLY A 575 -25.21 -17.26 28.42
N PRO A 576 -26.00 -16.45 29.18
CA PRO A 576 -27.18 -15.79 28.63
C PRO A 576 -26.84 -14.73 27.57
N GLU A 577 -25.81 -13.91 27.78
CA GLU A 577 -25.39 -12.88 26.81
C GLU A 577 -24.89 -13.51 25.51
N ARG A 578 -24.20 -14.64 25.59
CA ARG A 578 -23.77 -15.39 24.41
C ARG A 578 -24.94 -15.91 23.61
N THR A 579 -25.95 -16.50 24.27
CA THR A 579 -27.18 -16.92 23.56
C THR A 579 -27.94 -15.74 22.95
N GLN A 580 -27.91 -14.56 23.60
CA GLN A 580 -28.50 -13.35 23.05
C GLN A 580 -27.72 -12.82 21.84
N ALA A 581 -26.39 -12.84 21.88
CA ALA A 581 -25.54 -12.46 20.75
C ALA A 581 -25.73 -13.42 19.56
N GLU A 582 -25.81 -14.73 19.80
CA GLU A 582 -26.04 -15.74 18.76
C GLU A 582 -27.44 -15.65 18.13
N ARG A 583 -28.44 -15.12 18.86
CA ARG A 583 -29.77 -14.81 18.30
C ARG A 583 -29.75 -13.59 17.37
N MET A 584 -28.79 -12.69 17.52
CA MET A 584 -28.61 -11.55 16.62
C MET A 584 -27.82 -12.01 15.39
N PRO A 585 -28.40 -12.04 14.18
CA PRO A 585 -27.75 -12.62 12.99
C PRO A 585 -26.43 -11.92 12.64
N GLU A 586 -26.43 -10.63 12.89
CA GLU A 586 -25.36 -9.67 12.75
C GLU A 586 -24.14 -9.97 13.64
N LEU A 587 -24.37 -10.24 14.93
CA LEU A 587 -23.31 -10.64 15.87
C LEU A 587 -22.90 -12.09 15.69
N ARG A 588 -23.84 -12.98 15.37
CA ARG A 588 -23.56 -14.40 15.10
C ARG A 588 -22.52 -14.55 13.98
N ARG A 589 -22.65 -13.76 12.91
CA ARG A 589 -21.67 -13.73 11.80
C ARG A 589 -20.30 -13.25 12.28
N LEU A 590 -20.26 -12.14 13.03
CA LEU A 590 -19.01 -11.61 13.58
C LEU A 590 -18.31 -12.63 14.50
N ILE A 591 -19.09 -13.30 15.37
CA ILE A 591 -18.60 -14.34 16.27
C ILE A 591 -18.02 -15.51 15.47
N SER A 592 -18.72 -16.02 14.45
CA SER A 592 -18.14 -17.05 13.57
C SER A 592 -16.88 -16.56 12.86
N GLU A 593 -16.86 -15.34 12.32
CA GLU A 593 -15.69 -14.84 11.58
C GLU A 593 -14.45 -14.59 12.46
N VAL A 594 -14.64 -14.31 13.75
CA VAL A 594 -13.55 -14.10 14.71
C VAL A 594 -13.12 -15.42 15.37
N MET A 595 -14.06 -16.33 15.65
CA MET A 595 -13.80 -17.59 16.35
C MET A 595 -13.45 -18.77 15.42
N ASP A 596 -14.01 -18.82 14.20
CA ASP A 596 -13.73 -19.88 13.21
C ASP A 596 -12.49 -19.60 12.36
N LYS A 597 -11.80 -18.47 12.58
CA LYS A 597 -10.42 -18.34 12.08
C LYS A 597 -9.55 -19.26 12.93
N PRO A 598 -9.06 -20.39 12.41
CA PRO A 598 -8.02 -21.13 13.12
C PRO A 598 -6.88 -20.14 13.39
N VAL A 599 -6.46 -20.08 14.65
CA VAL A 599 -5.11 -19.62 14.98
C VAL A 599 -4.18 -20.40 14.06
N ASP A 600 -3.57 -19.67 13.13
CA ASP A 600 -2.67 -20.13 12.08
C ASP A 600 -3.26 -21.07 11.00
N ALA A 601 -3.95 -20.51 10.00
CA ALA A 601 -3.41 -20.72 8.66
C ALA A 601 -2.05 -20.02 8.68
N PRO A 602 -0.91 -20.71 8.44
CA PRO A 602 0.39 -20.06 8.52
C PRO A 602 0.28 -18.81 7.66
N LYS A 603 0.36 -17.61 8.27
CA LYS A 603 0.52 -16.35 7.52
C LYS A 603 1.59 -16.67 6.50
N ALA A 604 1.22 -16.69 5.21
CA ALA A 604 2.10 -17.13 4.13
C ALA A 604 3.47 -16.52 4.41
N ASP A 605 4.43 -17.38 4.78
CA ASP A 605 5.65 -17.04 5.53
C ASP A 605 5.99 -15.55 5.38
N ASP A 606 5.57 -14.74 6.36
CA ASP A 606 5.58 -13.28 6.22
C ASP A 606 7.03 -12.73 6.17
N ARG A 607 8.00 -13.64 6.35
CA ARG A 607 9.43 -13.45 6.25
C ARG A 607 9.81 -13.13 4.81
N VAL A 608 10.43 -11.97 4.65
CA VAL A 608 11.09 -11.58 3.40
C VAL A 608 12.35 -12.43 3.26
N LYS A 609 12.49 -13.13 2.13
CA LYS A 609 13.67 -13.95 1.84
C LYS A 609 14.67 -13.12 1.05
N ASN A 610 15.96 -13.32 1.31
CA ASN A 610 16.99 -12.83 0.40
C ASN A 610 17.30 -13.91 -0.63
N PHE A 611 17.54 -13.51 -1.88
CA PHE A 611 17.95 -14.46 -2.92
C PHE A 611 19.37 -14.95 -2.66
N GLU A 612 19.56 -16.27 -2.62
CA GLU A 612 20.88 -16.90 -2.56
C GLU A 612 21.08 -17.86 -3.72
N LEU A 613 22.31 -17.96 -4.21
CA LEU A 613 22.65 -18.93 -5.24
C LEU A 613 22.55 -20.37 -4.70
N PRO A 614 22.04 -21.32 -5.51
CA PRO A 614 21.95 -22.73 -5.14
C PRO A 614 23.29 -23.31 -4.71
N LYS A 615 23.28 -24.12 -3.64
CA LYS A 615 24.45 -24.85 -3.12
C LYS A 615 24.35 -26.36 -3.35
N THR A 616 23.18 -26.84 -3.77
CA THR A 616 22.87 -28.26 -4.00
C THR A 616 22.38 -28.48 -5.42
N HIS A 617 22.49 -29.72 -5.92
CA HIS A 617 21.95 -30.11 -7.21
C HIS A 617 20.43 -29.86 -7.26
N LEU A 618 19.94 -29.38 -8.40
CA LEU A 618 18.56 -28.97 -8.61
C LEU A 618 17.85 -29.95 -9.54
N GLN A 619 16.76 -30.54 -9.05
CA GLN A 619 15.77 -31.22 -9.88
C GLN A 619 14.85 -30.18 -10.55
N LEU A 620 13.99 -30.61 -11.48
CA LEU A 620 13.14 -29.72 -12.26
C LEU A 620 12.31 -28.75 -11.37
N ASP A 621 11.64 -29.24 -10.35
CA ASP A 621 10.79 -28.40 -9.47
C ASP A 621 11.61 -27.39 -8.66
N ASP A 622 12.76 -27.82 -8.14
CA ASP A 622 13.68 -26.94 -7.41
C ASP A 622 14.29 -25.88 -8.33
N PHE A 623 14.63 -26.26 -9.57
CA PHE A 623 15.14 -25.35 -10.58
C PHE A 623 14.09 -24.29 -10.96
N VAL A 624 12.84 -24.71 -11.20
CA VAL A 624 11.72 -23.78 -11.47
C VAL A 624 11.62 -22.75 -10.36
N LYS A 625 11.61 -23.19 -9.10
CA LYS A 625 11.54 -22.30 -7.95
C LYS A 625 12.73 -21.34 -7.89
N ARG A 626 13.97 -21.81 -8.06
CA ARG A 626 15.18 -20.97 -8.01
C ARG A 626 15.24 -19.92 -9.14
N VAL A 627 14.85 -20.29 -10.37
CA VAL A 627 14.81 -19.36 -11.51
C VAL A 627 13.73 -18.29 -11.32
N GLN A 628 12.57 -18.68 -10.76
CA GLN A 628 11.55 -17.71 -10.44
C GLN A 628 12.00 -16.78 -9.30
N GLU A 629 12.57 -17.31 -8.22
CA GLU A 629 13.11 -16.53 -7.09
C GLU A 629 14.18 -15.52 -7.55
N SER A 630 15.05 -15.89 -8.51
CA SER A 630 16.09 -15.00 -9.07
C SER A 630 15.54 -13.84 -9.92
N GLY A 631 14.29 -13.95 -10.37
CA GLY A 631 13.64 -12.94 -11.20
C GLY A 631 14.08 -12.94 -12.67
N VAL A 632 14.79 -13.98 -13.13
CA VAL A 632 15.23 -14.12 -14.54
C VAL A 632 14.03 -14.40 -15.46
N VAL A 633 13.21 -15.40 -15.12
CA VAL A 633 11.99 -15.77 -15.85
C VAL A 633 10.92 -16.20 -14.86
N LYS A 634 9.67 -15.79 -15.10
CA LYS A 634 8.52 -16.18 -14.27
C LYS A 634 7.74 -17.36 -14.85
N ASP A 635 7.60 -17.40 -16.17
CA ASP A 635 6.80 -18.40 -16.90
C ASP A 635 7.37 -19.81 -16.72
N THR A 636 6.59 -20.69 -16.11
CA THR A 636 6.98 -22.08 -15.86
C THR A 636 7.26 -22.84 -17.15
N GLY A 637 6.47 -22.66 -18.21
CA GLY A 637 6.68 -23.35 -19.49
C GLY A 637 8.01 -22.99 -20.15
N VAL A 638 8.44 -21.73 -20.06
CA VAL A 638 9.76 -21.29 -20.51
C VAL A 638 10.87 -21.90 -19.65
N ILE A 639 10.68 -21.98 -18.33
CA ILE A 639 11.69 -22.56 -17.43
C ILE A 639 11.85 -24.08 -17.64
N HIS A 640 10.78 -24.80 -17.95
CA HIS A 640 10.88 -26.22 -18.32
C HIS A 640 11.74 -26.40 -19.58
N ARG A 641 11.55 -25.57 -20.61
CA ARG A 641 12.40 -25.59 -21.82
C ARG A 641 13.85 -25.20 -21.52
N LEU A 642 14.07 -24.27 -20.58
CA LEU A 642 15.40 -23.90 -20.12
C LEU A 642 16.09 -25.06 -19.39
N PHE A 643 15.36 -25.78 -18.55
CA PHE A 643 15.86 -26.98 -17.87
C PHE A 643 16.26 -28.06 -18.89
N GLU A 644 15.41 -28.31 -19.89
CA GLU A 644 15.73 -29.22 -20.99
C GLU A 644 16.97 -28.79 -21.78
N ALA A 645 17.15 -27.48 -22.00
CA ALA A 645 18.32 -26.92 -22.69
C ALA A 645 19.61 -27.12 -21.88
N LEU A 646 19.59 -26.82 -20.58
CA LEU A 646 20.77 -26.95 -19.71
C LEU A 646 21.16 -28.41 -19.41
N THR A 647 20.21 -29.35 -19.52
CA THR A 647 20.44 -30.78 -19.25
C THR A 647 20.71 -31.61 -20.52
N VAL A 648 20.86 -30.98 -21.70
CA VAL A 648 21.15 -31.70 -22.95
C VAL A 648 22.47 -32.46 -22.84
N GLY A 649 22.40 -33.79 -22.91
CA GLY A 649 23.58 -34.66 -22.84
C GLY A 649 24.13 -34.90 -21.42
N GLN A 650 23.44 -34.42 -20.38
CA GLN A 650 23.78 -34.64 -18.97
C GLN A 650 22.68 -35.42 -18.22
N GLN A 651 22.90 -35.70 -16.93
CA GLN A 651 21.84 -36.22 -16.06
C GLN A 651 20.70 -35.19 -15.95
N LYS A 652 19.46 -35.62 -15.70
CA LYS A 652 18.28 -34.74 -15.54
C LYS A 652 18.30 -33.96 -14.22
N GLN A 653 19.41 -33.31 -13.90
CA GLN A 653 19.62 -32.45 -12.75
C GLN A 653 20.65 -31.39 -13.10
N ILE A 654 20.53 -30.20 -12.53
CA ILE A 654 21.45 -29.08 -12.76
C ILE A 654 22.35 -28.96 -11.54
N ASP A 655 23.66 -28.99 -11.75
CA ASP A 655 24.63 -28.76 -10.68
C ASP A 655 24.71 -27.26 -10.29
N PRO A 656 25.15 -26.95 -9.05
CA PRO A 656 25.27 -25.57 -8.58
C PRO A 656 26.17 -24.67 -9.42
N GLU A 657 27.19 -25.22 -10.08
CA GLU A 657 28.17 -24.45 -10.85
C GLU A 657 27.56 -24.02 -12.18
N THR A 658 26.89 -24.93 -12.89
CA THR A 658 26.12 -24.65 -14.11
C THR A 658 25.06 -23.57 -13.85
N PHE A 659 24.32 -23.63 -12.74
CA PHE A 659 23.35 -22.57 -12.40
C PHE A 659 24.03 -21.22 -12.16
N ARG A 660 25.18 -21.22 -11.46
CA ARG A 660 25.94 -20.00 -11.17
C ARG A 660 26.47 -19.37 -12.45
N GLU A 661 27.05 -20.16 -13.34
CA GLU A 661 27.55 -19.71 -14.63
C GLU A 661 26.41 -19.15 -15.49
N PHE A 662 25.27 -19.84 -15.55
CA PHE A 662 24.06 -19.33 -16.23
C PHE A 662 23.60 -17.98 -15.68
N TYR A 663 23.49 -17.87 -14.36
CA TYR A 663 23.07 -16.63 -13.72
C TYR A 663 24.07 -15.49 -13.97
N ASN A 664 25.38 -15.79 -13.93
CA ASN A 664 26.43 -14.81 -14.24
C ASN A 664 26.37 -14.35 -15.70
N CYS A 665 26.26 -15.28 -16.66
CA CYS A 665 26.13 -14.95 -18.08
C CYS A 665 24.92 -14.04 -18.35
N TRP A 666 23.77 -14.36 -17.74
CA TRP A 666 22.58 -13.51 -17.83
C TRP A 666 22.84 -12.08 -17.30
N LYS A 667 23.54 -11.98 -16.16
CA LYS A 667 23.82 -10.70 -15.52
C LYS A 667 24.87 -9.87 -16.25
N GLU A 668 25.89 -10.51 -16.80
CA GLU A 668 26.90 -9.86 -17.65
C GLU A 668 26.26 -9.29 -18.92
N ALA A 669 25.40 -10.06 -19.59
CA ALA A 669 24.66 -9.59 -20.76
C ALA A 669 23.70 -8.42 -20.42
N GLU A 670 23.07 -8.45 -19.24
CA GLU A 670 22.25 -7.34 -18.75
C GLU A 670 23.08 -6.07 -18.46
N ALA A 671 24.25 -6.21 -17.83
CA ALA A 671 25.16 -5.10 -17.54
C ALA A 671 25.76 -4.49 -18.81
N GLU A 672 26.22 -5.33 -19.76
CA GLU A 672 26.77 -4.87 -21.04
C GLU A 672 25.76 -4.01 -21.80
N ALA A 673 24.49 -4.43 -21.82
CA ALA A 673 23.42 -3.67 -22.47
C ALA A 673 23.10 -2.34 -21.77
N GLN A 674 23.26 -2.26 -20.44
CA GLN A 674 23.00 -1.03 -19.66
C GLN A 674 24.11 0.01 -19.77
N GLU A 675 25.37 -0.42 -19.88
CA GLU A 675 26.54 0.46 -19.94
C GLU A 675 26.82 1.03 -21.34
N VAL A 676 26.02 0.64 -22.34
CA VAL A 676 26.21 1.10 -23.73
C VAL A 676 26.00 2.60 -23.86
N SER A 677 27.05 3.29 -24.30
CA SER A 677 26.98 4.70 -24.67
C SER A 677 26.48 4.84 -26.11
N LEU A 678 25.19 5.14 -26.26
CA LEU A 678 24.59 5.38 -27.58
C LEU A 678 25.01 6.75 -28.15
N PRO A 679 25.37 6.84 -29.46
CA PRO A 679 25.57 8.12 -30.16
C PRO A 679 24.32 9.00 -30.16
N LEU A 680 24.47 10.33 -30.29
CA LEU A 680 23.33 11.26 -30.39
C LEU A 680 22.40 10.92 -31.56
N SER A 681 22.97 10.54 -32.70
CA SER A 681 22.22 10.08 -33.87
C SER A 681 21.35 8.86 -33.57
N ALA A 682 21.76 7.95 -32.69
CA ALA A 682 20.91 6.82 -32.28
C ALA A 682 19.78 7.29 -31.36
N LEU A 683 20.05 8.20 -30.42
CA LEU A 683 19.07 8.72 -29.46
C LEU A 683 17.93 9.48 -30.16
N GLU A 684 18.19 10.14 -31.28
CA GLU A 684 17.18 10.86 -32.07
C GLU A 684 16.25 9.95 -32.89
N HIS A 685 16.74 8.76 -33.30
CA HIS A 685 16.01 7.88 -34.24
C HIS A 685 15.32 6.69 -33.57
N LEU A 686 15.73 6.32 -32.37
CA LEU A 686 15.13 5.21 -31.64
C LEU A 686 13.88 5.67 -30.87
N ASP A 687 12.91 4.78 -30.69
CA ASP A 687 11.65 5.14 -30.02
C ASP A 687 11.92 5.42 -28.52
N LYS A 688 11.13 6.31 -27.88
CA LYS A 688 11.30 6.68 -26.46
C LYS A 688 11.45 5.49 -25.49
N ASN A 689 10.66 4.44 -25.72
CA ASN A 689 10.62 3.22 -24.89
C ASN A 689 11.51 2.08 -25.43
N GLU A 690 12.29 2.33 -26.48
CA GLU A 690 13.19 1.34 -27.07
C GLU A 690 14.44 1.15 -26.19
N CYS A 691 14.94 -0.08 -26.07
CA CYS A 691 16.12 -0.40 -25.26
C CYS A 691 17.04 -1.35 -26.04
N VAL A 692 18.34 -1.24 -25.80
CA VAL A 692 19.29 -2.25 -26.28
C VAL A 692 19.26 -3.44 -25.32
N TYR A 693 19.15 -4.64 -25.88
CA TYR A 693 19.07 -5.87 -25.09
C TYR A 693 20.27 -6.80 -25.24
N LYS A 694 20.94 -6.78 -26.39
CA LYS A 694 22.14 -7.57 -26.68
C LYS A 694 23.06 -6.78 -27.60
N LEU A 695 24.37 -6.91 -27.39
CA LEU A 695 25.40 -6.47 -28.32
C LEU A 695 26.28 -7.63 -28.77
N SER A 696 26.81 -7.54 -29.98
CA SER A 696 27.85 -8.44 -30.48
C SER A 696 29.23 -7.94 -30.09
N SER A 697 30.23 -8.81 -30.25
CA SER A 697 31.60 -8.34 -30.40
C SER A 697 31.74 -7.42 -31.63
N SER A 698 32.85 -6.67 -31.69
CA SER A 698 33.12 -5.80 -32.84
C SER A 698 33.46 -6.64 -34.07
N VAL A 699 32.59 -6.55 -35.09
CA VAL A 699 32.65 -7.41 -36.27
C VAL A 699 32.68 -6.60 -37.56
N LYS A 700 33.26 -7.23 -38.60
CA LYS A 700 33.26 -6.67 -39.95
C LYS A 700 31.92 -6.99 -40.61
N THR A 701 31.24 -5.95 -41.07
CA THR A 701 29.97 -6.05 -41.79
C THR A 701 30.05 -5.37 -43.16
N SER A 702 29.03 -5.58 -44.00
CA SER A 702 28.88 -4.84 -45.27
C SER A 702 28.67 -3.33 -45.07
N LEU A 703 28.29 -2.90 -43.86
CA LEU A 703 28.04 -1.50 -43.50
C LEU A 703 29.21 -0.87 -42.71
N GLY A 704 30.35 -1.57 -42.62
CA GLY A 704 31.52 -1.14 -41.86
C GLY A 704 31.84 -2.03 -40.66
N VAL A 705 32.83 -1.62 -39.87
CA VAL A 705 33.23 -2.33 -38.64
C VAL A 705 32.49 -1.73 -37.46
N GLY A 706 31.89 -2.58 -36.63
CA GLY A 706 31.10 -2.13 -35.50
C GLY A 706 30.49 -3.27 -34.70
N LYS A 707 29.70 -2.91 -33.68
CA LYS A 707 28.92 -3.84 -32.87
C LYS A 707 27.47 -3.85 -33.33
N ILE A 708 26.91 -5.04 -33.53
CA ILE A 708 25.48 -5.21 -33.80
C ILE A 708 24.74 -5.10 -32.48
N ALA A 709 23.74 -4.24 -32.41
CA ALA A 709 22.87 -4.06 -31.27
C ALA A 709 21.45 -4.52 -31.62
N MET A 710 20.84 -5.27 -30.70
CA MET A 710 19.46 -5.77 -30.82
C MET A 710 18.56 -5.03 -29.84
N THR A 711 17.42 -4.53 -30.32
CA THR A 711 16.33 -4.00 -29.50
C THR A 711 15.12 -4.92 -29.55
N GLN A 712 14.02 -4.57 -28.87
CA GLN A 712 12.74 -5.26 -29.03
C GLN A 712 12.12 -5.09 -30.43
N LYS A 713 12.60 -4.15 -31.25
CA LYS A 713 11.98 -3.76 -32.53
C LYS A 713 12.88 -4.00 -33.74
N ARG A 714 14.19 -3.78 -33.62
CA ARG A 714 15.11 -3.74 -34.75
C ARG A 714 16.54 -4.14 -34.40
N LEU A 715 17.34 -4.33 -35.45
CA LEU A 715 18.79 -4.49 -35.40
C LEU A 715 19.46 -3.24 -35.97
N PHE A 716 20.52 -2.78 -35.32
CA PHE A 716 21.34 -1.68 -35.83
C PHE A 716 22.83 -1.90 -35.56
N LEU A 717 23.68 -1.23 -36.33
CA LEU A 717 25.13 -1.27 -36.20
C LEU A 717 25.62 0.00 -35.52
N LEU A 718 26.43 -0.15 -34.47
CA LEU A 718 27.22 0.90 -33.84
C LEU A 718 28.63 0.88 -34.44
N THR A 719 28.96 1.86 -35.29
CA THR A 719 30.24 1.87 -36.01
C THR A 719 31.40 2.34 -35.14
N GLU A 720 32.56 1.68 -35.27
CA GLU A 720 33.80 2.11 -34.61
C GLU A 720 34.51 3.21 -35.43
N GLY A 721 35.01 4.25 -34.76
CA GLY A 721 35.73 5.38 -35.37
C GLY A 721 34.92 6.68 -35.39
N ARG A 722 34.03 6.87 -36.38
CA ARG A 722 33.04 7.95 -36.35
C ARG A 722 31.81 7.44 -35.59
N PRO A 723 31.32 8.12 -34.53
CA PRO A 723 30.14 7.69 -33.80
C PRO A 723 28.94 7.75 -34.75
N GLY A 724 28.55 6.59 -35.26
CA GLY A 724 27.54 6.42 -36.29
C GLY A 724 26.52 5.36 -35.87
N TYR A 725 25.27 5.62 -36.22
CA TYR A 725 24.15 4.72 -36.09
C TYR A 725 23.72 4.31 -37.50
N VAL A 726 23.65 3.01 -37.77
CA VAL A 726 23.13 2.51 -39.05
C VAL A 726 22.08 1.44 -38.79
N GLU A 727 20.83 1.70 -39.18
CA GLU A 727 19.75 0.72 -39.06
C GLU A 727 19.96 -0.42 -40.07
N ILE A 728 20.04 -1.65 -39.55
CA ILE A 728 20.20 -2.86 -40.37
C ILE A 728 18.83 -3.25 -40.92
N ALA A 729 17.91 -3.62 -40.02
CA ALA A 729 16.58 -4.10 -40.34
C ALA A 729 15.65 -4.04 -39.13
N THR A 730 14.38 -3.72 -39.35
CA THR A 730 13.32 -4.00 -38.37
C THR A 730 12.89 -5.47 -38.46
N PHE A 731 12.48 -6.09 -37.35
CA PHE A 731 11.97 -7.47 -37.40
C PHE A 731 10.71 -7.61 -38.26
N ARG A 732 9.97 -6.52 -38.47
CA ARG A 732 8.76 -6.51 -39.31
C ARG A 732 9.10 -6.65 -40.80
N ASP A 733 10.16 -5.99 -41.24
CA ASP A 733 10.51 -5.87 -42.68
C ASP A 733 11.47 -6.97 -43.16
N MET A 734 11.86 -7.91 -42.29
CA MET A 734 12.71 -9.04 -42.63
C MET A 734 11.98 -10.04 -43.53
N GLU A 735 12.60 -10.38 -44.66
CA GLU A 735 12.14 -11.44 -45.57
C GLU A 735 12.85 -12.76 -45.32
N GLU A 736 14.17 -12.69 -45.09
CA GLU A 736 15.01 -13.88 -45.03
C GLU A 736 16.25 -13.65 -44.15
N VAL A 737 16.60 -14.66 -43.37
CA VAL A 737 17.76 -14.71 -42.47
C VAL A 737 18.47 -16.04 -42.72
N ARG A 738 19.77 -16.01 -43.07
CA ARG A 738 20.57 -17.21 -43.36
C ARG A 738 21.91 -17.17 -42.62
N SER A 739 22.34 -18.32 -42.09
CA SER A 739 23.74 -18.56 -41.69
C SER A 739 24.48 -19.20 -42.86
N THR A 740 25.55 -18.57 -43.34
CA THR A 740 26.35 -19.07 -44.47
C THR A 740 27.84 -18.90 -44.20
N THR A 741 28.71 -19.63 -44.90
CA THR A 741 30.16 -19.41 -44.81
C THR A 741 30.66 -18.68 -46.05
N VAL A 742 31.26 -17.51 -45.88
CA VAL A 742 31.95 -16.80 -46.96
C VAL A 742 33.39 -17.30 -47.02
N ALA A 743 33.80 -17.76 -48.20
CA ALA A 743 35.18 -18.18 -48.45
C ALA A 743 36.02 -16.95 -48.83
N PHE A 744 37.08 -16.68 -48.07
CA PHE A 744 38.11 -15.70 -48.41
C PHE A 744 39.47 -16.40 -48.39
N LEU A 745 40.06 -16.59 -49.58
CA LEU A 745 41.24 -17.44 -49.78
C LEU A 745 41.00 -18.87 -49.23
N LEU A 746 41.78 -19.31 -48.24
CA LEU A 746 41.63 -20.61 -47.57
C LEU A 746 40.71 -20.56 -46.32
N LEU A 747 40.24 -19.38 -45.91
CA LEU A 747 39.44 -19.20 -44.70
C LEU A 747 37.95 -19.29 -45.04
N ARG A 748 37.22 -20.15 -44.31
CA ARG A 748 35.75 -20.16 -44.29
C ARG A 748 35.29 -19.38 -43.08
N ILE A 749 34.70 -18.20 -43.31
CA ILE A 749 34.22 -17.32 -42.25
C ILE A 749 32.71 -17.47 -42.13
N PRO A 750 32.17 -17.89 -40.98
CA PRO A 750 30.73 -17.85 -40.72
C PRO A 750 30.20 -16.41 -40.77
N THR A 751 29.18 -16.21 -41.61
CA THR A 751 28.60 -14.91 -41.94
C THR A 751 27.07 -15.00 -41.88
N LEU A 752 26.48 -14.12 -41.08
CA LEU A 752 25.04 -13.93 -41.01
C LEU A 752 24.59 -13.02 -42.16
N LYS A 753 23.58 -13.47 -42.90
CA LYS A 753 22.98 -12.70 -43.99
C LYS A 753 21.52 -12.36 -43.69
N ILE A 754 21.16 -11.09 -43.78
CA ILE A 754 19.80 -10.58 -43.53
C ILE A 754 19.31 -9.83 -44.78
N LYS A 755 18.17 -10.27 -45.32
CA LYS A 755 17.48 -9.62 -46.44
C LYS A 755 16.20 -8.96 -45.93
N THR A 756 15.98 -7.72 -46.36
CA THR A 756 14.79 -6.92 -46.02
C THR A 756 13.94 -6.66 -47.26
N ALA A 757 12.64 -6.45 -47.07
CA ALA A 757 11.73 -6.17 -48.17
C ALA A 757 11.99 -4.81 -48.84
N SER A 758 12.50 -3.83 -48.07
CA SER A 758 12.72 -2.46 -48.52
C SER A 758 14.07 -2.22 -49.20
N LYS A 759 15.09 -3.05 -48.94
CA LYS A 759 16.45 -2.89 -49.50
C LYS A 759 16.82 -4.06 -50.40
N LYS A 760 17.38 -3.74 -51.58
CA LYS A 760 17.86 -4.73 -52.55
C LYS A 760 19.18 -5.39 -52.12
N GLU A 761 20.00 -4.68 -51.33
CA GLU A 761 21.26 -5.18 -50.81
C GLU A 761 21.05 -6.05 -49.55
N VAL A 762 21.77 -7.16 -49.49
CA VAL A 762 21.75 -8.08 -48.34
C VAL A 762 22.78 -7.60 -47.32
N PHE A 763 22.37 -7.47 -46.05
CA PHE A 763 23.29 -7.17 -44.98
C PHE A 763 24.11 -8.43 -44.66
N GLU A 764 25.43 -8.29 -44.57
CA GLU A 764 26.35 -9.39 -44.26
C GLU A 764 27.21 -9.04 -43.04
N ALA A 765 27.25 -9.92 -42.04
CA ALA A 765 28.04 -9.74 -40.82
C ALA A 765 28.89 -10.97 -40.49
N ASN A 766 30.21 -10.77 -40.37
CA ASN A 766 31.17 -11.83 -40.09
C ASN A 766 31.31 -12.06 -38.58
N LEU A 767 30.35 -12.81 -38.02
CA LEU A 767 30.20 -13.05 -36.58
C LEU A 767 31.07 -14.18 -36.01
N LYS A 768 31.83 -14.88 -36.87
CA LYS A 768 32.75 -15.97 -36.45
C LYS A 768 32.00 -17.00 -35.58
N THR A 769 32.41 -17.18 -34.32
CA THR A 769 31.84 -18.14 -33.36
C THR A 769 30.43 -17.76 -32.89
N GLU A 770 30.05 -16.49 -32.97
CA GLU A 770 28.72 -16.01 -32.55
C GLU A 770 27.66 -16.16 -33.66
N CYS A 771 28.04 -16.55 -34.89
CA CYS A 771 27.16 -16.53 -36.05
C CYS A 771 25.89 -17.37 -35.88
N ASP A 772 26.02 -18.59 -35.36
CA ASP A 772 24.88 -19.50 -35.20
C ASP A 772 23.93 -19.06 -34.08
N LEU A 773 24.47 -18.47 -33.01
CA LEU A 773 23.66 -17.88 -31.93
C LEU A 773 22.86 -16.69 -32.46
N TRP A 774 23.50 -15.73 -33.12
CA TRP A 774 22.80 -14.58 -33.72
C TRP A 774 21.76 -15.01 -34.76
N HIS A 775 22.07 -16.02 -35.57
CA HIS A 775 21.10 -16.59 -36.51
C HIS A 775 19.85 -17.11 -35.77
N LEU A 776 20.03 -17.89 -34.70
CA LEU A 776 18.91 -18.42 -33.90
C LEU A 776 18.11 -17.29 -33.23
N MET A 777 18.78 -16.32 -32.62
CA MET A 777 18.14 -15.19 -31.94
C MET A 777 17.32 -14.32 -32.91
N VAL A 778 17.89 -13.98 -34.08
CA VAL A 778 17.20 -13.15 -35.07
C VAL A 778 15.97 -13.88 -35.64
N LYS A 779 16.05 -15.20 -35.87
CA LYS A 779 14.89 -15.99 -36.31
C LYS A 779 13.77 -16.03 -35.27
N GLU A 780 14.09 -16.23 -34.00
CA GLU A 780 13.10 -16.27 -32.92
C GLU A 780 12.41 -14.90 -32.74
N MET A 781 13.17 -13.80 -32.74
CA MET A 781 12.62 -12.43 -32.68
C MET A 781 11.73 -12.12 -33.89
N TRP A 782 12.16 -12.54 -35.09
CA TRP A 782 11.37 -12.39 -36.32
C TRP A 782 10.05 -13.17 -36.26
N ALA A 783 10.08 -14.42 -35.79
CA ALA A 783 8.88 -15.24 -35.61
C ALA A 783 7.93 -14.64 -34.56
N GLY A 784 8.47 -14.20 -33.41
CA GLY A 784 7.69 -13.53 -32.36
C GLY A 784 7.03 -12.24 -32.85
N LYS A 785 7.73 -11.44 -33.66
CA LYS A 785 7.16 -10.21 -34.23
C LYS A 785 6.02 -10.49 -35.22
N LYS A 786 6.15 -11.52 -36.06
CA LYS A 786 5.06 -11.92 -36.98
C LYS A 786 3.83 -12.39 -36.22
N LEU A 787 4.00 -13.24 -35.21
CA LEU A 787 2.89 -13.69 -34.35
C LEU A 787 2.23 -12.51 -33.63
N ALA A 788 3.01 -11.54 -33.16
CA ALA A 788 2.47 -10.33 -32.54
C ALA A 788 1.57 -9.52 -33.50
N ASP A 789 1.94 -9.42 -34.78
CA ASP A 789 1.18 -8.69 -35.79
C ASP A 789 -0.07 -9.44 -36.25
N GLU A 790 -0.02 -10.77 -36.31
CA GLU A 790 -1.13 -11.66 -36.67
C GLU A 790 -2.19 -11.72 -35.55
N HIS A 791 -1.75 -11.82 -34.28
CA HIS A 791 -2.62 -11.93 -33.11
C HIS A 791 -2.93 -10.59 -32.43
N LYS A 792 -2.37 -9.48 -32.92
CA LYS A 792 -2.48 -8.14 -32.31
C LYS A 792 -2.09 -8.13 -30.83
N ASP A 793 -1.07 -8.92 -30.49
CA ASP A 793 -0.61 -9.15 -29.13
C ASP A 793 0.90 -8.85 -29.01
N PRO A 794 1.27 -7.70 -28.42
CA PRO A 794 2.67 -7.33 -28.25
C PRO A 794 3.48 -8.28 -27.36
N GLN A 795 2.83 -9.11 -26.55
CA GLN A 795 3.50 -9.99 -25.59
C GLN A 795 4.38 -11.04 -26.29
N TYR A 796 4.05 -11.44 -27.52
CA TYR A 796 4.88 -12.36 -28.30
C TYR A 796 6.29 -11.82 -28.54
N VAL A 797 6.44 -10.50 -28.76
CA VAL A 797 7.75 -9.87 -28.92
C VAL A 797 8.53 -9.92 -27.61
N GLN A 798 7.85 -9.67 -26.48
CA GLN A 798 8.45 -9.72 -25.15
C GLN A 798 8.90 -11.14 -24.80
N GLN A 799 8.06 -12.15 -25.03
CA GLN A 799 8.42 -13.56 -24.83
C GLN A 799 9.57 -14.01 -25.74
N ALA A 800 9.56 -13.60 -27.01
CA ALA A 800 10.64 -13.92 -27.95
C ALA A 800 11.96 -13.29 -27.46
N LEU A 801 11.90 -12.06 -26.95
CA LEU A 801 13.04 -11.38 -26.37
C LEU A 801 13.58 -12.13 -25.13
N THR A 802 12.72 -12.66 -24.27
CA THR A 802 13.14 -13.56 -23.18
C THR A 802 13.83 -14.81 -23.73
N HIS A 803 13.23 -15.48 -24.73
CA HIS A 803 13.81 -16.69 -25.30
C HIS A 803 15.22 -16.45 -25.83
N VAL A 804 15.46 -15.35 -26.56
CA VAL A 804 16.77 -15.06 -27.13
C VAL A 804 17.83 -14.70 -26.08
N LEU A 805 17.45 -14.01 -25.00
CA LEU A 805 18.37 -13.72 -23.90
C LEU A 805 18.71 -14.99 -23.11
N LEU A 806 17.76 -15.92 -22.97
CA LEU A 806 18.04 -17.24 -22.39
C LEU A 806 18.94 -18.07 -23.30
N MET A 807 18.76 -18.03 -24.61
CA MET A 807 19.65 -18.70 -25.56
C MET A 807 21.09 -18.19 -25.41
N ASP A 808 21.27 -16.87 -25.31
CA ASP A 808 22.58 -16.25 -25.09
C ASP A 808 23.23 -16.75 -23.78
N ALA A 809 22.47 -16.74 -22.68
CA ALA A 809 22.95 -17.24 -21.38
C ALA A 809 23.29 -18.74 -21.42
N VAL A 810 22.46 -19.58 -22.06
CA VAL A 810 22.71 -21.03 -22.19
C VAL A 810 23.98 -21.29 -23.01
N VAL A 811 24.19 -20.57 -24.12
CA VAL A 811 25.40 -20.73 -24.94
C VAL A 811 26.65 -20.28 -24.18
N GLY A 812 26.55 -19.17 -23.44
CA GLY A 812 27.63 -18.68 -22.57
C GLY A 812 27.97 -19.63 -21.42
N THR A 813 26.99 -20.40 -20.92
CA THR A 813 27.17 -21.38 -19.84
C THR A 813 27.83 -22.66 -20.34
N LEU A 814 27.27 -23.29 -21.37
CA LEU A 814 27.68 -24.64 -21.76
C LEU A 814 29.03 -24.67 -22.49
N GLN A 815 29.38 -23.60 -23.21
CA GLN A 815 30.63 -23.40 -23.99
C GLN A 815 31.14 -24.64 -24.76
N SER A 816 30.22 -25.52 -25.14
CA SER A 816 30.49 -26.81 -25.77
C SER A 816 29.99 -26.81 -27.22
N PRO A 817 30.48 -27.70 -28.09
CA PRO A 817 29.98 -27.81 -29.46
C PRO A 817 28.47 -28.13 -29.53
N GLY A 818 27.88 -28.67 -28.45
CA GLY A 818 26.44 -28.92 -28.33
C GLY A 818 25.61 -27.71 -27.86
N ALA A 819 26.23 -26.59 -27.49
CA ALA A 819 25.54 -25.45 -26.86
C ALA A 819 24.48 -24.79 -27.77
N ILE A 820 24.74 -24.68 -29.07
CA ILE A 820 23.76 -24.15 -30.04
C ILE A 820 22.54 -25.07 -30.17
N TYR A 821 22.77 -26.38 -30.18
CA TYR A 821 21.68 -27.36 -30.21
C TYR A 821 20.84 -27.30 -28.92
N ALA A 822 21.49 -27.16 -27.75
CA ALA A 822 20.80 -26.91 -26.49
C ALA A 822 19.94 -25.64 -26.54
N ALA A 823 20.51 -24.51 -26.98
CA ALA A 823 19.78 -23.25 -27.13
C ALA A 823 18.60 -23.34 -28.11
N SER A 824 18.69 -24.18 -29.15
CA SER A 824 17.57 -24.43 -30.08
C SER A 824 16.33 -25.08 -29.42
N LYS A 825 16.44 -25.62 -28.20
CA LYS A 825 15.26 -26.06 -27.44
C LYS A 825 14.39 -24.89 -26.98
N LEU A 826 14.97 -23.71 -26.81
CA LEU A 826 14.27 -22.47 -26.45
C LEU A 826 13.61 -21.76 -27.63
N SER A 827 13.90 -22.13 -28.88
CA SER A 827 13.33 -21.49 -30.08
C SER A 827 11.90 -21.98 -30.33
N HIS A 828 10.96 -21.44 -29.56
CA HIS A 828 9.58 -21.89 -29.55
C HIS A 828 8.78 -21.31 -30.72
N PHE A 829 8.90 -20.01 -30.98
CA PHE A 829 8.08 -19.34 -31.99
C PHE A 829 8.51 -19.67 -33.42
N ASP A 830 9.81 -19.84 -33.65
CA ASP A 830 10.30 -20.31 -34.95
C ASP A 830 9.74 -21.69 -35.30
N LYS A 831 9.71 -22.63 -34.33
CA LYS A 831 9.11 -23.97 -34.48
C LYS A 831 7.60 -23.91 -34.66
N LEU A 832 6.91 -23.13 -33.83
CA LEU A 832 5.46 -22.98 -33.92
C LEU A 832 5.04 -22.51 -35.31
N ARG A 833 5.79 -21.55 -35.88
CA ARG A 833 5.53 -21.01 -37.21
C ARG A 833 5.85 -22.00 -38.33
N SER A 834 6.91 -22.81 -38.21
CA SER A 834 7.30 -23.77 -39.25
C SER A 834 6.47 -25.06 -39.23
N GLU A 835 6.10 -25.56 -38.04
CA GLU A 835 5.44 -26.85 -37.86
C GLU A 835 3.91 -26.75 -37.78
N MET A 836 3.35 -25.64 -37.26
CA MET A 836 1.90 -25.45 -37.07
C MET A 836 1.45 -24.00 -37.30
N PRO A 837 1.34 -23.53 -38.56
CA PRO A 837 0.85 -22.19 -38.85
C PRO A 837 -0.59 -22.01 -38.36
N MET A 838 -0.78 -21.25 -37.28
CA MET A 838 -2.11 -20.89 -36.78
C MET A 838 -2.71 -19.80 -37.67
N VAL A 839 -3.59 -20.18 -38.59
CA VAL A 839 -4.29 -19.20 -39.42
C VAL A 839 -5.41 -18.54 -38.61
N VAL A 840 -5.26 -17.25 -38.31
CA VAL A 840 -6.33 -16.41 -37.75
C VAL A 840 -7.32 -16.07 -38.86
N PRO A 841 -8.64 -16.29 -38.68
CA PRO A 841 -9.63 -15.90 -39.69
C PRO A 841 -9.56 -14.39 -40.01
N LYS A 842 -9.69 -14.02 -41.28
CA LYS A 842 -9.63 -12.60 -41.72
C LYS A 842 -10.61 -11.71 -40.96
N THR A 843 -11.84 -12.19 -40.79
CA THR A 843 -12.90 -11.54 -40.00
C THR A 843 -12.47 -11.22 -38.57
N THR A 844 -11.71 -12.12 -37.95
CA THR A 844 -11.15 -11.93 -36.60
C THR A 844 -10.02 -10.91 -36.62
N SER A 845 -9.11 -10.98 -37.59
CA SER A 845 -7.96 -10.06 -37.68
C SER A 845 -8.33 -8.61 -38.00
N GLU A 846 -9.45 -8.40 -38.71
CA GLU A 846 -9.96 -7.07 -39.08
C GLU A 846 -10.72 -6.40 -37.92
N THR A 847 -11.40 -7.20 -37.10
CA THR A 847 -12.20 -6.72 -35.95
C THR A 847 -11.38 -6.59 -34.67
N LEU A 848 -10.37 -7.43 -34.48
CA LEU A 848 -9.48 -7.40 -33.32
C LEU A 848 -8.52 -6.20 -33.40
N LYS A 849 -8.59 -5.32 -32.42
CA LYS A 849 -7.70 -4.16 -32.32
C LYS A 849 -6.44 -4.48 -31.52
N HIS A 850 -6.59 -5.09 -30.35
CA HIS A 850 -5.49 -5.35 -29.42
C HIS A 850 -5.83 -6.45 -28.41
N LYS A 851 -4.80 -7.11 -27.88
CA LYS A 851 -4.91 -7.99 -26.69
C LYS A 851 -4.08 -7.45 -25.53
N ILE A 852 -4.64 -7.51 -24.32
CA ILE A 852 -4.01 -7.08 -23.07
C ILE A 852 -3.89 -8.27 -22.13
N ASN A 853 -2.77 -8.36 -21.42
CA ASN A 853 -2.55 -9.38 -20.39
C ASN A 853 -2.68 -8.78 -18.97
N PRO A 854 -3.81 -8.98 -18.28
CA PRO A 854 -3.99 -8.56 -16.89
C PRO A 854 -3.16 -9.34 -15.86
N SER A 855 -2.68 -10.53 -16.19
CA SER A 855 -1.74 -11.30 -15.36
C SER A 855 -0.27 -11.02 -15.71
N ALA A 856 0.03 -9.90 -16.39
CA ALA A 856 1.39 -9.51 -16.69
C ALA A 856 2.25 -9.43 -15.41
N GLY A 857 3.29 -10.28 -15.35
CA GLY A 857 4.19 -10.36 -14.21
C GLY A 857 3.80 -11.39 -13.14
N GLU A 858 2.78 -12.22 -13.36
CA GLU A 858 2.52 -13.43 -12.56
C GLU A 858 3.13 -14.70 -13.20
N THR A 859 3.34 -15.73 -12.40
CA THR A 859 3.86 -17.07 -12.78
C THR A 859 2.97 -17.81 -13.77
N ALA A 860 1.66 -17.58 -13.71
CA ALA A 860 0.67 -18.23 -14.55
C ALA A 860 -0.47 -17.26 -14.91
N PRO A 861 -1.10 -17.44 -16.10
CA PRO A 861 -2.30 -16.70 -16.46
C PRO A 861 -3.45 -16.98 -15.48
N ARG A 862 -4.23 -15.94 -15.16
CA ARG A 862 -5.46 -16.06 -14.37
C ARG A 862 -6.69 -15.81 -15.21
N ALA A 863 -7.77 -16.50 -14.90
CA ALA A 863 -9.06 -16.24 -15.53
C ALA A 863 -9.52 -14.81 -15.24
N VAL A 864 -10.06 -14.16 -16.28
CA VAL A 864 -10.72 -12.86 -16.20
C VAL A 864 -12.20 -13.12 -15.91
N ASP A 865 -12.60 -12.93 -14.66
CA ASP A 865 -13.95 -13.26 -14.20
C ASP A 865 -14.95 -12.12 -14.50
N VAL A 866 -14.56 -10.86 -14.27
CA VAL A 866 -15.43 -9.69 -14.47
C VAL A 866 -14.67 -8.53 -15.11
N LEU A 867 -15.33 -7.84 -16.04
CA LEU A 867 -14.86 -6.59 -16.64
C LEU A 867 -15.88 -5.47 -16.40
N LEU A 868 -15.41 -4.28 -16.05
CA LEU A 868 -16.24 -3.07 -15.93
C LEU A 868 -15.51 -1.88 -16.54
N TYR A 869 -16.12 -1.23 -17.52
CA TYR A 869 -15.66 0.05 -18.05
C TYR A 869 -16.30 1.19 -17.28
N THR A 870 -15.49 2.17 -16.87
CA THR A 870 -15.94 3.39 -16.22
C THR A 870 -15.50 4.59 -17.06
N PRO A 871 -16.43 5.39 -17.61
CA PRO A 871 -16.09 6.59 -18.39
C PRO A 871 -15.25 7.59 -17.58
N GLY A 872 -14.39 8.33 -18.28
CA GLY A 872 -13.59 9.41 -17.72
C GLY A 872 -14.41 10.70 -17.56
N HIS A 873 -14.13 11.51 -16.55
CA HIS A 873 -14.87 12.74 -16.27
C HIS A 873 -13.99 14.00 -16.43
N LEU A 874 -14.50 14.99 -17.14
CA LEU A 874 -13.91 16.32 -17.28
C LEU A 874 -14.62 17.29 -16.31
N ASP A 875 -14.46 17.12 -15.00
CA ASP A 875 -14.87 18.21 -14.08
C ASP A 875 -13.81 19.32 -14.15
N PRO A 876 -14.16 20.59 -14.44
CA PRO A 876 -13.21 21.70 -14.40
C PRO A 876 -12.56 21.92 -13.02
N ALA A 877 -13.15 21.38 -11.95
CA ALA A 877 -12.65 21.50 -10.57
C ALA A 877 -11.74 20.35 -10.11
N GLU A 878 -11.76 19.19 -10.78
CA GLU A 878 -10.93 18.03 -10.45
C GLU A 878 -9.71 17.91 -11.38
N LYS A 879 -8.59 17.39 -10.87
CA LYS A 879 -7.31 17.39 -11.58
C LYS A 879 -7.40 16.60 -12.89
N VAL A 880 -6.79 17.16 -13.95
CA VAL A 880 -6.71 16.61 -15.31
C VAL A 880 -6.20 15.15 -15.39
N GLU A 881 -5.44 14.67 -14.40
CA GLU A 881 -4.87 13.31 -14.40
C GLU A 881 -5.82 12.20 -13.91
N ASP A 882 -6.89 12.49 -13.16
CA ASP A 882 -7.84 11.45 -12.66
C ASP A 882 -9.10 11.33 -13.55
N ALA A 883 -9.15 12.14 -14.60
CA ALA A 883 -10.22 12.27 -15.58
C ALA A 883 -10.24 11.15 -16.66
N HIS A 884 -9.22 10.29 -16.69
CA HIS A 884 -9.10 9.27 -17.74
C HIS A 884 -10.10 8.13 -17.54
N PRO A 885 -10.66 7.56 -18.62
CA PRO A 885 -11.54 6.41 -18.52
C PRO A 885 -10.76 5.20 -18.00
N LYS A 886 -11.39 4.40 -17.13
CA LYS A 886 -10.76 3.26 -16.45
C LYS A 886 -11.44 1.94 -16.87
N LEU A 887 -10.65 0.89 -17.03
CA LEU A 887 -11.12 -0.48 -17.21
C LEU A 887 -10.74 -1.30 -15.98
N TRP A 888 -11.73 -1.78 -15.26
CA TRP A 888 -11.59 -2.64 -14.10
C TRP A 888 -11.66 -4.10 -14.54
N CYS A 889 -10.68 -4.89 -14.10
CA CYS A 889 -10.56 -6.30 -14.40
C CYS A 889 -10.44 -7.10 -13.10
N ALA A 890 -11.47 -7.90 -12.79
CA ALA A 890 -11.43 -8.85 -11.71
C ALA A 890 -10.82 -10.17 -12.19
N LEU A 891 -9.74 -10.59 -11.55
CA LEU A 891 -9.07 -11.86 -11.76
C LEU A 891 -9.48 -12.86 -10.69
N ASN A 892 -9.36 -14.14 -11.01
CA ASN A 892 -9.59 -15.22 -10.07
C ASN A 892 -8.77 -15.06 -8.76
N GLY A 893 -9.43 -15.30 -7.62
CA GLY A 893 -8.84 -15.22 -6.27
C GLY A 893 -8.92 -13.82 -5.64
N GLY A 894 -9.94 -13.04 -5.99
CA GLY A 894 -10.28 -11.77 -5.33
C GLY A 894 -9.35 -10.61 -5.67
N LYS A 895 -8.64 -10.71 -6.79
CA LYS A 895 -7.67 -9.72 -7.28
C LYS A 895 -8.32 -8.79 -8.29
N VAL A 896 -8.04 -7.50 -8.22
CA VAL A 896 -8.54 -6.49 -9.17
C VAL A 896 -7.37 -5.71 -9.76
N VAL A 897 -7.34 -5.60 -11.09
CA VAL A 897 -6.38 -4.82 -11.87
C VAL A 897 -7.13 -3.69 -12.58
N VAL A 898 -6.56 -2.49 -12.59
CA VAL A 898 -7.16 -1.32 -13.23
C VAL A 898 -6.25 -0.84 -14.35
N PHE A 899 -6.83 -0.69 -15.54
CA PHE A 899 -6.18 -0.13 -16.72
C PHE A 899 -6.72 1.26 -17.00
N ASP A 900 -5.86 2.13 -17.51
CA ASP A 900 -6.30 3.32 -18.22
C ASP A 900 -6.81 2.89 -19.60
N ALA A 901 -8.09 3.14 -19.88
CA ALA A 901 -8.74 2.72 -21.12
C ALA A 901 -8.38 3.61 -22.32
N SER A 902 -7.70 4.75 -22.11
CA SER A 902 -7.21 5.59 -23.20
C SER A 902 -5.88 5.08 -23.76
N SER A 903 -4.96 4.67 -22.88
CA SER A 903 -3.62 4.18 -23.23
C SER A 903 -3.49 2.65 -23.20
N TRP A 904 -4.44 1.94 -22.59
CA TRP A 904 -4.40 0.51 -22.26
C TRP A 904 -3.22 0.10 -21.37
N THR A 905 -2.65 1.06 -20.65
CA THR A 905 -1.57 0.82 -19.69
C THR A 905 -2.14 0.51 -18.30
N ILE A 906 -1.38 -0.23 -17.50
CA ILE A 906 -1.77 -0.55 -16.13
C ILE A 906 -1.72 0.73 -15.30
N HIS A 907 -2.89 1.19 -14.84
CA HIS A 907 -3.00 2.35 -13.96
C HIS A 907 -2.60 1.98 -12.52
N GLN A 908 -2.95 0.78 -12.07
CA GLN A 908 -2.54 0.27 -10.76
C GLN A 908 -2.23 -1.23 -10.79
N HIS A 909 -1.08 -1.58 -10.20
CA HIS A 909 -0.68 -2.97 -10.00
C HIS A 909 -1.63 -3.66 -9.01
N CYS A 910 -2.29 -4.73 -9.47
CA CYS A 910 -3.19 -5.65 -8.75
C CYS A 910 -3.27 -5.43 -7.23
N PHE A 911 -4.45 -5.07 -6.72
CA PHE A 911 -4.76 -5.12 -5.29
C PHE A 911 -5.79 -6.22 -4.99
N LYS A 912 -5.72 -6.77 -3.78
CA LYS A 912 -6.57 -7.88 -3.35
C LYS A 912 -7.73 -7.33 -2.52
N VAL A 913 -8.94 -7.58 -3.00
CA VAL A 913 -10.20 -7.12 -2.38
C VAL A 913 -10.75 -8.18 -1.41
N GLY A 914 -10.61 -9.45 -1.77
CA GLY A 914 -11.01 -10.61 -0.97
C GLY A 914 -10.18 -11.85 -1.30
N ASN A 915 -10.47 -12.98 -0.66
CA ASN A 915 -9.79 -14.25 -0.96
C ASN A 915 -10.56 -15.14 -1.95
N SER A 916 -11.82 -14.80 -2.23
CA SER A 916 -12.76 -15.59 -3.01
C SER A 916 -12.96 -15.02 -4.42
N LYS A 917 -13.65 -15.77 -5.28
CA LYS A 917 -13.95 -15.35 -6.64
C LYS A 917 -14.92 -14.15 -6.64
N LEU A 918 -14.70 -13.22 -7.57
CA LEU A 918 -15.59 -12.07 -7.80
C LEU A 918 -16.54 -12.41 -8.95
N ASN A 919 -17.84 -12.15 -8.76
CA ASN A 919 -18.88 -12.57 -9.71
C ASN A 919 -19.46 -11.40 -10.52
N CYS A 920 -19.55 -10.21 -9.95
CA CYS A 920 -20.13 -9.04 -10.61
C CYS A 920 -19.52 -7.73 -10.11
N MET A 921 -19.55 -6.68 -10.94
CA MET A 921 -19.08 -5.34 -10.62
C MET A 921 -20.02 -4.30 -11.22
N VAL A 922 -20.27 -3.21 -10.50
CA VAL A 922 -21.07 -2.08 -11.01
C VAL A 922 -20.52 -0.76 -10.50
N MET A 923 -20.59 0.28 -11.34
CA MET A 923 -20.28 1.66 -10.94
C MET A 923 -21.49 2.27 -10.24
N VAL A 924 -21.28 2.94 -9.11
CA VAL A 924 -22.32 3.60 -8.31
C VAL A 924 -21.90 5.05 -8.05
N GLU A 925 -22.81 6.00 -8.30
CA GLU A 925 -22.64 7.45 -8.03
C GLU A 925 -21.32 8.05 -8.53
N GLN A 926 -20.76 7.50 -9.62
CA GLN A 926 -19.55 7.98 -10.31
C GLN A 926 -18.26 8.03 -9.47
N SER A 927 -18.29 7.61 -8.20
CA SER A 927 -17.14 7.65 -7.28
C SER A 927 -16.84 6.30 -6.61
N GLN A 928 -17.75 5.33 -6.74
CA GLN A 928 -17.66 4.02 -6.11
C GLN A 928 -17.84 2.89 -7.12
N VAL A 929 -17.12 1.80 -6.92
CA VAL A 929 -17.32 0.54 -7.63
C VAL A 929 -17.67 -0.53 -6.61
N TRP A 930 -18.85 -1.12 -6.77
CA TRP A 930 -19.35 -2.20 -5.91
C TRP A 930 -19.07 -3.55 -6.57
N VAL A 931 -18.55 -4.49 -5.80
CA VAL A 931 -18.09 -5.79 -6.28
C VAL A 931 -18.73 -6.91 -5.47
N GLY A 932 -19.52 -7.75 -6.13
CA GLY A 932 -20.13 -8.94 -5.51
C GLY A 932 -19.19 -10.14 -5.55
N SER A 933 -19.02 -10.81 -4.42
CA SER A 933 -18.10 -11.93 -4.23
C SER A 933 -18.82 -13.23 -3.86
N GLU A 934 -18.14 -14.35 -4.08
CA GLU A 934 -18.60 -15.70 -3.73
C GLU A 934 -18.68 -15.93 -2.22
N ASP A 935 -17.91 -15.18 -1.42
CA ASP A 935 -17.92 -15.22 0.06
C ASP A 935 -19.08 -14.46 0.72
N SER A 936 -20.15 -14.18 -0.04
CA SER A 936 -21.34 -13.44 0.40
C SER A 936 -21.12 -11.98 0.79
N VAL A 937 -19.97 -11.40 0.44
CA VAL A 937 -19.64 -9.99 0.68
C VAL A 937 -19.79 -9.15 -0.58
N ILE A 938 -20.26 -7.92 -0.42
CA ILE A 938 -20.15 -6.86 -1.44
C ILE A 938 -19.07 -5.89 -0.99
N TYR A 939 -18.00 -5.78 -1.76
CA TYR A 939 -16.89 -4.88 -1.51
C TYR A 939 -17.10 -3.54 -2.21
N ILE A 940 -16.81 -2.43 -1.52
CA ILE A 940 -16.97 -1.09 -2.07
C ILE A 940 -15.58 -0.46 -2.22
N ILE A 941 -15.22 -0.21 -3.47
CA ILE A 941 -13.95 0.39 -3.86
C ILE A 941 -14.19 1.85 -4.20
N ASN A 942 -13.42 2.75 -3.61
CA ASN A 942 -13.42 4.15 -4.02
C ASN A 942 -12.55 4.32 -5.28
N VAL A 943 -13.10 4.95 -6.32
CA VAL A 943 -12.47 5.11 -7.64
C VAL A 943 -11.25 6.03 -7.64
N HIS A 944 -11.18 6.97 -6.68
CA HIS A 944 -10.10 7.95 -6.55
C HIS A 944 -9.00 7.44 -5.64
N SER A 945 -9.34 7.01 -4.41
CA SER A 945 -8.35 6.51 -3.45
C SER A 945 -7.88 5.08 -3.76
N MET A 946 -8.56 4.38 -4.67
CA MET A 946 -8.33 2.96 -5.01
C MET A 946 -8.31 2.05 -3.78
N SER A 947 -9.10 2.38 -2.77
CA SER A 947 -9.12 1.69 -1.48
C SER A 947 -10.45 1.00 -1.25
N CYS A 948 -10.38 -0.22 -0.70
CA CYS A 948 -11.54 -1.06 -0.38
C CYS A 948 -11.67 -1.23 1.13
N HIS A 949 -12.21 -0.23 1.81
CA HIS A 949 -12.34 -0.26 3.28
C HIS A 949 -13.76 -0.61 3.74
N LYS A 950 -14.74 -0.42 2.85
CA LYS A 950 -16.16 -0.61 3.10
C LYS A 950 -16.61 -1.97 2.56
N GLN A 951 -17.43 -2.67 3.34
CA GLN A 951 -17.97 -3.97 2.96
C GLN A 951 -19.42 -4.14 3.44
N LEU A 952 -20.23 -4.81 2.63
CA LEU A 952 -21.62 -5.15 2.95
C LEU A 952 -21.75 -6.66 3.12
N THR A 953 -22.31 -7.08 4.25
CA THR A 953 -22.24 -8.48 4.73
C THR A 953 -23.61 -9.09 5.01
N ASP A 954 -24.68 -8.50 4.48
CA ASP A 954 -26.05 -8.92 4.79
C ASP A 954 -26.52 -10.14 3.96
N HIS A 955 -25.78 -10.54 2.92
CA HIS A 955 -26.04 -11.76 2.15
C HIS A 955 -25.53 -13.03 2.86
N ARG A 956 -26.24 -14.14 2.65
CA ARG A 956 -25.92 -15.45 3.26
C ARG A 956 -25.29 -16.45 2.29
N ALA A 957 -25.38 -16.19 1.00
CA ALA A 957 -24.77 -16.99 -0.05
C ALA A 957 -24.08 -16.08 -1.08
N SER A 958 -23.37 -16.71 -2.02
CA SER A 958 -22.64 -16.06 -3.12
C SER A 958 -23.47 -14.97 -3.80
N VAL A 959 -22.91 -13.76 -3.94
CA VAL A 959 -23.55 -12.65 -4.65
C VAL A 959 -23.36 -12.84 -6.14
N THR A 960 -24.45 -13.02 -6.89
CA THR A 960 -24.41 -13.41 -8.31
C THR A 960 -24.62 -12.24 -9.26
N GLY A 961 -25.27 -11.16 -8.83
CA GLY A 961 -25.54 -10.00 -9.66
C GLY A 961 -25.80 -8.71 -8.87
N LEU A 962 -25.50 -7.58 -9.51
CA LEU A 962 -25.70 -6.23 -9.00
C LEU A 962 -26.34 -5.37 -10.10
N VAL A 963 -27.31 -4.54 -9.74
CA VAL A 963 -27.92 -3.56 -10.66
C VAL A 963 -28.22 -2.25 -9.94
N VAL A 964 -27.97 -1.13 -10.61
CA VAL A 964 -28.21 0.22 -10.10
C VAL A 964 -29.59 0.70 -10.57
N GLN A 965 -30.31 1.40 -9.71
CA GLN A 965 -31.53 2.11 -10.06
C GLN A 965 -31.21 3.55 -10.43
N ASP A 966 -31.53 3.93 -11.67
CA ASP A 966 -31.43 5.30 -12.14
C ASP A 966 -32.56 6.13 -11.54
N GLY A 967 -32.23 7.06 -10.65
CA GLY A 967 -33.18 7.99 -10.02
C GLY A 967 -32.91 8.23 -8.53
N ALA A 968 -33.47 9.31 -7.99
CA ALA A 968 -33.39 9.63 -6.57
C ALA A 968 -34.61 9.02 -5.82
N PRO A 969 -34.41 8.26 -4.73
CA PRO A 969 -33.13 7.91 -4.11
C PRO A 969 -32.36 6.82 -4.86
N SER A 970 -31.04 7.03 -5.00
CA SER A 970 -30.11 6.07 -5.59
C SER A 970 -30.11 4.78 -4.77
N ALA A 971 -30.53 3.69 -5.41
CA ALA A 971 -30.59 2.37 -4.82
C ALA A 971 -29.84 1.35 -5.69
N VAL A 972 -29.21 0.37 -5.04
CA VAL A 972 -28.58 -0.77 -5.71
C VAL A 972 -29.34 -2.02 -5.32
N TYR A 973 -29.68 -2.89 -6.25
CA TYR A 973 -30.21 -4.21 -5.96
C TYR A 973 -29.12 -5.25 -6.16
N SER A 974 -29.04 -6.21 -5.23
CA SER A 974 -28.12 -7.34 -5.35
C SER A 974 -28.87 -8.65 -5.20
N CYS A 975 -28.51 -9.64 -6.02
CA CYS A 975 -29.08 -10.98 -5.99
C CYS A 975 -28.05 -12.01 -5.52
N SER A 976 -28.55 -13.06 -4.87
CA SER A 976 -27.73 -14.16 -4.33
C SER A 976 -28.16 -15.52 -4.88
N ALA A 977 -27.21 -16.46 -4.88
CA ALA A 977 -27.43 -17.85 -5.29
C ALA A 977 -28.51 -18.57 -4.46
N ASP A 978 -28.84 -18.09 -3.25
CA ASP A 978 -29.90 -18.66 -2.41
C ASP A 978 -31.32 -18.15 -2.75
N GLY A 979 -31.48 -17.30 -3.77
CA GLY A 979 -32.77 -16.74 -4.15
C GLY A 979 -33.11 -15.39 -3.49
N THR A 980 -32.22 -14.85 -2.65
CA THR A 980 -32.45 -13.56 -1.98
C THR A 980 -32.11 -12.39 -2.89
N VAL A 981 -32.97 -11.37 -2.89
CA VAL A 981 -32.67 -10.05 -3.45
C VAL A 981 -32.73 -9.00 -2.34
N LEU A 982 -31.69 -8.17 -2.27
CA LEU A 982 -31.56 -7.07 -1.31
C LEU A 982 -31.49 -5.74 -2.06
N ALA A 983 -32.25 -4.75 -1.60
CA ALA A 983 -32.11 -3.37 -2.04
C ALA A 983 -31.28 -2.58 -1.02
N TRP A 984 -30.33 -1.80 -1.52
CA TRP A 984 -29.36 -1.04 -0.75
C TRP A 984 -29.55 0.43 -1.03
N ASN A 985 -29.58 1.22 0.04
CA ASN A 985 -29.48 2.67 -0.10
C ASN A 985 -28.00 3.05 -0.19
N VAL A 986 -27.61 3.76 -1.25
CA VAL A 986 -26.20 4.03 -1.56
C VAL A 986 -25.54 4.94 -0.53
N SER A 987 -26.24 5.97 -0.06
CA SER A 987 -25.66 6.92 0.91
C SER A 987 -25.49 6.30 2.29
N SER A 988 -26.50 5.58 2.79
CA SER A 988 -26.46 4.96 4.13
C SER A 988 -25.79 3.59 4.18
N LEU A 989 -25.60 2.93 3.03
CA LEU A 989 -25.08 1.55 2.91
C LEU A 989 -25.91 0.52 3.68
N ARG A 990 -27.19 0.79 3.90
CA ARG A 990 -28.13 -0.10 4.60
C ARG A 990 -29.11 -0.75 3.65
N VAL A 991 -29.56 -1.93 4.03
CA VAL A 991 -30.63 -2.65 3.35
C VAL A 991 -31.95 -1.92 3.58
N THR A 992 -32.64 -1.54 2.51
CA THR A 992 -33.97 -0.91 2.55
C THR A 992 -35.08 -1.95 2.40
N SER A 993 -34.87 -2.98 1.57
CA SER A 993 -35.83 -4.07 1.38
C SER A 993 -35.14 -5.39 1.13
N ARG A 994 -35.80 -6.48 1.55
CA ARG A 994 -35.38 -7.87 1.35
C ARG A 994 -36.57 -8.68 0.87
N PHE A 995 -36.39 -9.47 -0.18
CA PHE A 995 -37.41 -10.40 -0.66
C PHE A 995 -36.78 -11.67 -1.26
N GLN A 996 -37.56 -12.75 -1.24
CA GLN A 996 -37.17 -14.07 -1.73
C GLN A 996 -37.83 -14.31 -3.08
N VAL A 997 -37.05 -14.72 -4.07
CA VAL A 997 -37.56 -15.08 -5.39
C VAL A 997 -37.83 -16.59 -5.45
N PRO A 998 -39.00 -17.02 -5.95
CA PRO A 998 -39.27 -18.44 -6.15
C PRO A 998 -38.38 -19.02 -7.26
N GLY A 999 -37.67 -20.12 -6.96
CA GLY A 999 -36.83 -20.85 -7.92
C GLY A 999 -35.52 -21.39 -7.33
N ASP A 1000 -34.80 -22.21 -8.11
CA ASP A 1000 -33.52 -22.84 -7.74
C ASP A 1000 -32.33 -21.87 -7.87
N GLY A 1001 -32.35 -20.79 -7.09
CA GLY A 1001 -31.26 -19.81 -6.99
C GLY A 1001 -31.19 -18.80 -8.16
N LEU A 1002 -30.63 -17.61 -7.89
CA LEU A 1002 -30.55 -16.53 -8.89
C LEU A 1002 -29.19 -16.45 -9.54
N SER A 1003 -29.15 -16.39 -10.87
CA SER A 1003 -27.91 -16.26 -11.65
C SER A 1003 -27.62 -14.81 -12.07
N SER A 1004 -28.64 -14.01 -12.38
CA SER A 1004 -28.48 -12.61 -12.78
C SER A 1004 -29.74 -11.78 -12.47
N ILE A 1005 -29.55 -10.47 -12.40
CA ILE A 1005 -30.60 -9.48 -12.16
C ILE A 1005 -30.44 -8.29 -13.09
N THR A 1006 -31.54 -7.72 -13.57
CA THR A 1006 -31.56 -6.48 -14.38
C THR A 1006 -32.79 -5.67 -14.02
N LEU A 1007 -32.69 -4.34 -14.06
CA LEU A 1007 -33.77 -3.42 -13.78
C LEU A 1007 -34.29 -2.85 -15.11
N TYR A 1008 -35.60 -2.92 -15.32
CA TYR A 1008 -36.26 -2.37 -16.50
C TYR A 1008 -37.65 -1.82 -16.15
N ARG A 1009 -37.91 -0.54 -16.45
CA ARG A 1009 -39.17 0.18 -16.15
C ARG A 1009 -39.66 -0.06 -14.71
N ASP A 1010 -38.78 0.12 -13.72
CA ASP A 1010 -39.02 -0.14 -12.29
C ASP A 1010 -39.44 -1.58 -11.92
N ARG A 1011 -39.11 -2.53 -12.80
CA ARG A 1011 -39.30 -3.96 -12.57
C ARG A 1011 -37.96 -4.67 -12.56
N LEU A 1012 -37.80 -5.57 -11.61
CA LEU A 1012 -36.63 -6.42 -11.47
C LEU A 1012 -36.87 -7.71 -12.25
N TRP A 1013 -36.03 -7.94 -13.23
CA TRP A 1013 -35.98 -9.17 -14.01
C TRP A 1013 -34.85 -10.03 -13.47
N CYS A 1014 -35.18 -11.25 -13.05
CA CYS A 1014 -34.24 -12.15 -12.40
C CYS A 1014 -34.24 -13.50 -13.12
N CYS A 1015 -33.06 -14.05 -13.39
CA CYS A 1015 -32.94 -15.44 -13.84
C CYS A 1015 -32.96 -16.37 -12.63
N ALA A 1016 -33.99 -17.21 -12.52
CA ALA A 1016 -34.18 -18.17 -11.44
C ALA A 1016 -34.19 -19.60 -12.01
N GLY A 1017 -33.01 -20.23 -12.06
CA GLY A 1017 -32.84 -21.55 -12.67
C GLY A 1017 -33.37 -21.59 -14.12
N ASN A 1018 -34.40 -22.39 -14.36
CA ASN A 1018 -35.01 -22.61 -15.69
C ASN A 1018 -36.11 -21.59 -16.04
N SER A 1019 -36.23 -20.50 -15.28
CA SER A 1019 -37.27 -19.48 -15.49
C SER A 1019 -36.70 -18.06 -15.42
N ILE A 1020 -37.34 -17.12 -16.11
CA ILE A 1020 -37.08 -15.68 -15.95
C ILE A 1020 -38.27 -15.08 -15.20
N VAL A 1021 -37.98 -14.50 -14.04
CA VAL A 1021 -38.98 -14.00 -13.11
C VAL A 1021 -38.99 -12.47 -13.14
N VAL A 1022 -40.16 -11.88 -13.30
CA VAL A 1022 -40.36 -10.42 -13.28
C VAL A 1022 -41.05 -10.02 -11.99
N MET A 1023 -40.44 -9.09 -11.26
CA MET A 1023 -40.90 -8.61 -9.96
C MET A 1023 -41.00 -7.08 -9.96
N THR A 1024 -41.84 -6.54 -9.09
CA THR A 1024 -41.81 -5.11 -8.77
C THR A 1024 -40.61 -4.79 -7.87
N ALA A 1025 -40.17 -3.52 -7.81
CA ALA A 1025 -39.18 -3.05 -6.83
C ALA A 1025 -39.52 -3.43 -5.36
N ASN A 1026 -40.81 -3.61 -5.03
CA ASN A 1026 -41.29 -4.02 -3.71
C ASN A 1026 -41.32 -5.56 -3.48
N GLY A 1027 -40.79 -6.36 -4.41
CA GLY A 1027 -40.70 -7.81 -4.27
C GLY A 1027 -41.97 -8.62 -4.61
N PHE A 1028 -43.00 -8.01 -5.22
CA PHE A 1028 -44.15 -8.75 -5.72
C PHE A 1028 -43.88 -9.40 -7.08
N LEU A 1029 -44.12 -10.70 -7.18
CA LEU A 1029 -44.09 -11.46 -8.43
C LEU A 1029 -45.17 -10.96 -9.39
N ARG A 1030 -44.77 -10.57 -10.60
CA ARG A 1030 -45.69 -10.15 -11.67
C ARG A 1030 -45.85 -11.22 -12.73
N GLN A 1031 -44.76 -11.84 -13.12
CA GLN A 1031 -44.74 -12.77 -14.24
C GLN A 1031 -43.58 -13.75 -14.12
N GLU A 1032 -43.77 -14.96 -14.61
CA GLU A 1032 -42.75 -16.00 -14.71
C GLU A 1032 -42.74 -16.52 -16.15
N LEU A 1033 -41.57 -16.53 -16.79
CA LEU A 1033 -41.37 -17.05 -18.14
C LEU A 1033 -40.65 -18.39 -18.03
N LYS A 1034 -41.26 -19.44 -18.61
CA LYS A 1034 -40.71 -20.79 -18.68
C LYS A 1034 -40.64 -21.24 -20.14
N ILE A 1035 -39.68 -22.09 -20.46
CA ILE A 1035 -39.60 -22.78 -21.74
C ILE A 1035 -40.16 -24.20 -21.51
N ASP A 1036 -41.29 -24.52 -22.17
CA ASP A 1036 -42.05 -25.77 -21.97
C ASP A 1036 -41.43 -27.00 -22.68
N GLU A 1037 -40.33 -26.85 -23.43
CA GLU A 1037 -39.67 -28.00 -24.07
C GLU A 1037 -38.90 -28.82 -23.05
N GLY A 1038 -39.09 -30.14 -23.07
CA GLY A 1038 -38.53 -31.10 -22.10
C GLY A 1038 -37.01 -31.11 -22.03
N PHE A 1039 -36.45 -30.16 -21.27
CA PHE A 1039 -35.07 -30.21 -20.80
C PHE A 1039 -34.89 -31.49 -20.01
N LYS A 1040 -34.22 -32.48 -20.61
CA LYS A 1040 -33.91 -33.76 -19.94
C LYS A 1040 -32.89 -33.61 -18.81
N ASP A 1041 -32.42 -32.39 -18.51
CA ASP A 1041 -31.41 -32.12 -17.50
C ASP A 1041 -31.55 -30.70 -16.89
N ARG A 1042 -30.97 -30.48 -15.69
CA ARG A 1042 -31.04 -29.23 -14.90
C ARG A 1042 -30.39 -28.00 -15.58
N SER A 1043 -31.01 -27.45 -16.62
CA SER A 1043 -30.46 -26.35 -17.42
C SER A 1043 -30.99 -24.96 -17.04
N ALA A 1044 -30.12 -24.10 -16.52
CA ALA A 1044 -30.48 -22.75 -16.08
C ALA A 1044 -30.21 -21.66 -17.14
N PHE A 1045 -31.01 -20.58 -17.10
CA PHE A 1045 -30.73 -19.32 -17.77
C PHE A 1045 -29.50 -18.65 -17.16
N LEU A 1046 -28.58 -18.21 -18.02
CA LEU A 1046 -27.33 -17.57 -17.60
C LEU A 1046 -27.43 -16.05 -17.64
N ALA A 1047 -27.91 -15.51 -18.75
CA ALA A 1047 -27.96 -14.07 -19.01
C ALA A 1047 -29.11 -13.77 -19.97
N PHE A 1048 -29.63 -12.55 -19.88
CA PHE A 1048 -30.62 -12.03 -20.81
C PHE A 1048 -30.33 -10.56 -21.13
N GLN A 1049 -30.86 -10.08 -22.26
CA GLN A 1049 -30.75 -8.71 -22.72
C GLN A 1049 -32.12 -8.24 -23.22
N LEU A 1050 -32.48 -7.00 -22.87
CA LEU A 1050 -33.74 -6.37 -23.26
C LEU A 1050 -33.46 -5.29 -24.32
N LEU A 1051 -34.08 -5.39 -25.50
CA LEU A 1051 -34.04 -4.34 -26.53
C LEU A 1051 -35.38 -3.62 -26.57
N HIS A 1052 -35.38 -2.38 -26.08
CA HIS A 1052 -36.59 -1.59 -25.98
C HIS A 1052 -37.12 -1.16 -27.36
N GLU A 1053 -36.27 -0.64 -28.24
CA GLU A 1053 -36.68 -0.11 -29.56
C GLU A 1053 -37.38 -1.16 -30.43
N GLN A 1054 -37.07 -2.43 -30.21
CA GLN A 1054 -37.60 -3.56 -30.98
C GLN A 1054 -38.61 -4.39 -30.19
N GLU A 1055 -38.87 -4.04 -28.92
CA GLU A 1055 -39.71 -4.78 -27.97
C GLU A 1055 -39.36 -6.28 -27.93
N GLN A 1056 -38.08 -6.61 -27.70
CA GLN A 1056 -37.56 -7.98 -27.66
C GLN A 1056 -36.79 -8.32 -26.38
N LEU A 1057 -36.93 -9.56 -25.91
CA LEU A 1057 -36.13 -10.16 -24.84
C LEU A 1057 -35.29 -11.29 -25.41
N TRP A 1058 -33.98 -11.24 -25.21
CA TRP A 1058 -33.03 -12.27 -25.63
C TRP A 1058 -32.50 -12.98 -24.39
N ALA A 1059 -32.54 -14.31 -24.33
CA ALA A 1059 -31.98 -15.07 -23.22
C ALA A 1059 -31.10 -16.23 -23.68
N ALA A 1060 -29.99 -16.42 -22.96
CA ALA A 1060 -29.04 -17.51 -23.17
C ALA A 1060 -29.19 -18.58 -22.08
N CYS A 1061 -29.20 -19.84 -22.49
CA CYS A 1061 -29.23 -20.99 -21.58
C CYS A 1061 -27.84 -21.61 -21.47
N SER A 1062 -27.50 -22.11 -20.28
CA SER A 1062 -26.28 -22.88 -20.07
C SER A 1062 -26.32 -24.20 -20.87
N ARG A 1063 -25.19 -24.56 -21.49
CA ARG A 1063 -24.97 -25.83 -22.22
C ARG A 1063 -25.78 -26.04 -23.50
N TYR A 1064 -26.50 -25.02 -23.97
CA TYR A 1064 -27.16 -25.02 -25.28
C TYR A 1064 -26.40 -24.14 -26.28
N ASP A 1065 -26.53 -24.48 -27.55
CA ASP A 1065 -25.98 -23.76 -28.70
C ASP A 1065 -26.92 -22.65 -29.20
N SER A 1066 -28.04 -22.44 -28.52
CA SER A 1066 -29.16 -21.66 -29.03
C SER A 1066 -29.55 -20.53 -28.07
N ILE A 1067 -29.92 -19.39 -28.64
CA ILE A 1067 -30.44 -18.21 -27.94
C ILE A 1067 -31.94 -18.12 -28.19
N TYR A 1068 -32.70 -17.78 -27.14
CA TYR A 1068 -34.15 -17.67 -27.18
C TYR A 1068 -34.57 -16.20 -27.22
N VAL A 1069 -35.53 -15.87 -28.08
CA VAL A 1069 -36.01 -14.51 -28.32
C VAL A 1069 -37.52 -14.45 -28.11
N TRP A 1070 -37.98 -13.66 -27.14
CA TRP A 1070 -39.38 -13.37 -26.90
C TRP A 1070 -39.74 -11.97 -27.40
N SER A 1071 -41.01 -11.80 -27.79
CA SER A 1071 -41.59 -10.47 -28.00
C SER A 1071 -42.10 -9.94 -26.66
N LEU A 1072 -41.75 -8.70 -26.33
CA LEU A 1072 -42.26 -7.99 -25.15
C LEU A 1072 -43.72 -7.55 -25.32
N GLU A 1073 -44.23 -7.48 -26.56
CA GLU A 1073 -45.64 -7.19 -26.85
C GLU A 1073 -46.56 -8.33 -26.39
N ASP A 1074 -46.10 -9.58 -26.56
CA ASP A 1074 -46.86 -10.78 -26.21
C ASP A 1074 -45.92 -11.89 -25.71
N LEU A 1075 -45.64 -11.83 -24.41
CA LEU A 1075 -44.78 -12.77 -23.69
C LEU A 1075 -45.39 -14.18 -23.56
N ALA A 1076 -46.67 -14.37 -23.92
CA ALA A 1076 -47.30 -15.69 -23.93
C ALA A 1076 -46.97 -16.50 -25.20
N ARG A 1077 -46.43 -15.85 -26.24
CA ARG A 1077 -45.97 -16.53 -27.45
C ARG A 1077 -44.69 -17.34 -27.18
N PRO A 1078 -44.54 -18.52 -27.80
CA PRO A 1078 -43.32 -19.31 -27.68
C PRO A 1078 -42.11 -18.53 -28.23
N PRO A 1079 -40.94 -18.65 -27.59
CA PRO A 1079 -39.74 -17.95 -28.04
C PRO A 1079 -39.26 -18.47 -29.39
N GLN A 1080 -38.71 -17.55 -30.20
CA GLN A 1080 -37.95 -17.92 -31.38
C GLN A 1080 -36.54 -18.34 -31.01
N ARG A 1081 -35.94 -19.23 -31.80
CA ARG A 1081 -34.61 -19.79 -31.53
C ARG A 1081 -33.59 -19.39 -32.59
N VAL A 1082 -32.47 -18.83 -32.16
CA VAL A 1082 -31.30 -18.54 -32.99
C VAL A 1082 -30.19 -19.53 -32.64
N CYS A 1083 -29.85 -20.43 -33.55
CA CYS A 1083 -28.80 -21.45 -33.34
C CYS A 1083 -27.42 -20.91 -33.73
N LEU A 1084 -26.44 -21.07 -32.84
CA LEU A 1084 -25.04 -20.70 -33.05
C LEU A 1084 -24.27 -21.93 -33.55
N ARG A 1085 -23.74 -21.85 -34.77
CA ARG A 1085 -22.97 -22.96 -35.36
C ARG A 1085 -21.66 -23.17 -34.61
N ASP A 1086 -21.27 -24.43 -34.44
CA ASP A 1086 -20.04 -24.85 -33.75
C ASP A 1086 -19.90 -24.33 -32.30
N CYS A 1087 -21.00 -23.94 -31.64
CA CYS A 1087 -21.01 -23.54 -30.23
C CYS A 1087 -21.29 -24.75 -29.33
N SER A 1088 -20.45 -24.95 -28.31
CA SER A 1088 -20.63 -26.01 -27.32
C SER A 1088 -21.25 -25.50 -26.02
N ALA A 1089 -20.95 -24.25 -25.63
CA ALA A 1089 -21.54 -23.63 -24.44
C ALA A 1089 -21.48 -22.11 -24.53
N ILE A 1090 -22.60 -21.46 -24.21
CA ILE A 1090 -22.69 -20.01 -24.02
C ILE A 1090 -22.35 -19.68 -22.56
N THR A 1091 -21.62 -18.58 -22.34
CA THR A 1091 -21.19 -18.13 -20.99
C THR A 1091 -21.65 -16.72 -20.67
N CYS A 1092 -21.70 -15.82 -21.66
CA CYS A 1092 -22.05 -14.42 -21.45
C CYS A 1092 -22.67 -13.78 -22.70
N MET A 1093 -23.44 -12.70 -22.50
CA MET A 1093 -24.15 -11.99 -23.57
C MET A 1093 -24.33 -10.51 -23.23
N ILE A 1094 -24.05 -9.62 -24.18
CA ILE A 1094 -24.25 -8.18 -24.05
C ILE A 1094 -24.91 -7.57 -25.30
N ARG A 1095 -25.63 -6.47 -25.11
CA ARG A 1095 -26.13 -5.62 -26.20
C ARG A 1095 -25.13 -4.51 -26.50
N VAL A 1096 -24.87 -4.26 -27.78
CA VAL A 1096 -24.04 -3.14 -28.25
C VAL A 1096 -24.66 -2.58 -29.52
N LYS A 1097 -25.08 -1.32 -29.51
CA LYS A 1097 -25.91 -0.74 -30.60
C LYS A 1097 -27.13 -1.64 -30.92
N GLN A 1098 -27.31 -2.03 -32.19
CA GLN A 1098 -28.33 -2.97 -32.68
C GLN A 1098 -27.81 -4.42 -32.82
N GLN A 1099 -26.70 -4.75 -32.17
CA GLN A 1099 -26.11 -6.08 -32.21
C GLN A 1099 -26.14 -6.75 -30.83
N ILE A 1100 -26.29 -8.07 -30.84
CA ILE A 1100 -26.13 -8.93 -29.67
C ILE A 1100 -24.83 -9.71 -29.80
N TRP A 1101 -23.94 -9.50 -28.83
CA TRP A 1101 -22.64 -10.14 -28.76
C TRP A 1101 -22.70 -11.27 -27.74
N VAL A 1102 -22.44 -12.49 -28.20
CA VAL A 1102 -22.51 -13.71 -27.37
C VAL A 1102 -21.15 -14.36 -27.30
N GLY A 1103 -20.66 -14.54 -26.07
CA GLY A 1103 -19.39 -15.19 -25.77
C GLY A 1103 -19.61 -16.62 -25.29
N GLY A 1104 -18.72 -17.52 -25.69
CA GLY A 1104 -18.77 -18.91 -25.25
C GLY A 1104 -17.58 -19.74 -25.69
N THR A 1105 -17.75 -21.06 -25.63
CA THR A 1105 -16.84 -22.06 -26.20
C THR A 1105 -17.39 -22.57 -27.52
N GLY A 1106 -16.52 -22.72 -28.51
CA GLY A 1106 -16.88 -23.34 -29.78
C GLY A 1106 -15.69 -24.02 -30.46
N LEU A 1107 -15.97 -24.83 -31.48
CA LEU A 1107 -14.95 -25.57 -32.21
C LEU A 1107 -14.30 -24.71 -33.29
N SER A 1108 -12.97 -24.66 -33.32
CA SER A 1108 -12.20 -24.00 -34.38
C SER A 1108 -10.96 -24.84 -34.69
N GLN A 1109 -10.83 -25.26 -35.96
CA GLN A 1109 -9.76 -26.16 -36.41
C GLN A 1109 -9.64 -27.45 -35.58
N GLY A 1110 -10.78 -28.02 -35.18
CA GLY A 1110 -10.85 -29.27 -34.41
C GLY A 1110 -10.48 -29.17 -32.92
N ARG A 1111 -10.23 -27.96 -32.40
CA ARG A 1111 -9.99 -27.73 -30.96
C ARG A 1111 -11.06 -26.79 -30.37
N PRO A 1112 -11.47 -26.98 -29.11
CA PRO A 1112 -12.31 -26.01 -28.41
C PRO A 1112 -11.53 -24.71 -28.23
N LYS A 1113 -12.14 -23.58 -28.59
CA LYS A 1113 -11.61 -22.23 -28.45
C LYS A 1113 -12.72 -21.28 -27.97
N GLY A 1114 -12.34 -20.15 -27.39
CA GLY A 1114 -13.27 -19.08 -27.08
C GLY A 1114 -13.75 -18.39 -28.35
N LYS A 1115 -15.06 -18.43 -28.59
CA LYS A 1115 -15.69 -17.77 -29.75
C LYS A 1115 -16.63 -16.67 -29.30
N ILE A 1116 -16.75 -15.66 -30.15
CA ILE A 1116 -17.75 -14.60 -30.05
C ILE A 1116 -18.61 -14.62 -31.32
N TYR A 1117 -19.92 -14.62 -31.12
CA TYR A 1117 -20.92 -14.53 -32.17
C TYR A 1117 -21.57 -13.16 -32.12
N VAL A 1118 -21.52 -12.43 -33.25
CA VAL A 1118 -22.17 -11.13 -33.40
C VAL A 1118 -23.45 -11.34 -34.19
N ILE A 1119 -24.58 -11.00 -33.58
CA ILE A 1119 -25.92 -11.23 -34.13
C ILE A 1119 -26.59 -9.88 -34.39
N ASP A 1120 -27.13 -9.70 -35.58
CA ASP A 1120 -28.00 -8.57 -35.91
C ASP A 1120 -29.35 -8.77 -35.20
N ALA A 1121 -29.75 -7.81 -34.36
CA ALA A 1121 -30.99 -7.92 -33.59
C ALA A 1121 -32.26 -7.77 -34.44
N GLU A 1122 -32.20 -7.03 -35.56
CA GLU A 1122 -33.33 -6.86 -36.50
C GLU A 1122 -33.52 -8.11 -37.36
N ARG A 1123 -32.44 -8.60 -37.97
CA ARG A 1123 -32.45 -9.76 -38.88
C ARG A 1123 -32.47 -11.09 -38.15
N ARG A 1124 -32.04 -11.12 -36.89
CA ARG A 1124 -31.91 -12.32 -36.04
C ARG A 1124 -30.95 -13.36 -36.65
N THR A 1125 -29.93 -12.89 -37.36
CA THR A 1125 -28.91 -13.73 -38.03
C THR A 1125 -27.51 -13.42 -37.51
N VAL A 1126 -26.67 -14.46 -37.42
CA VAL A 1126 -25.25 -14.30 -37.07
C VAL A 1126 -24.52 -13.61 -38.22
N GLU A 1127 -23.98 -12.42 -37.98
CA GLU A 1127 -23.22 -11.63 -38.96
C GLU A 1127 -21.74 -12.02 -38.97
N LYS A 1128 -21.15 -12.20 -37.79
CA LYS A 1128 -19.72 -12.45 -37.63
C LYS A 1128 -19.47 -13.56 -36.60
N GLU A 1129 -18.55 -14.46 -36.94
CA GLU A 1129 -17.96 -15.44 -36.02
C GLU A 1129 -16.50 -15.07 -35.78
N LEU A 1130 -16.14 -14.81 -34.53
CA LEU A 1130 -14.82 -14.34 -34.13
C LEU A 1130 -14.15 -15.38 -33.24
N VAL A 1131 -12.90 -15.75 -33.55
CA VAL A 1131 -12.09 -16.62 -32.70
C VAL A 1131 -11.35 -15.75 -31.70
N ALA A 1132 -11.93 -15.58 -30.51
CA ALA A 1132 -11.46 -14.63 -29.53
C ALA A 1132 -10.22 -15.09 -28.78
N HIS A 1133 -10.30 -16.30 -28.21
CA HIS A 1133 -9.36 -16.78 -27.20
C HIS A 1133 -9.02 -18.25 -27.43
N ALA A 1134 -7.85 -18.68 -26.95
CA ALA A 1134 -7.46 -20.08 -26.90
C ALA A 1134 -8.33 -20.85 -25.89
N ASP A 1135 -8.73 -20.18 -24.81
CA ASP A 1135 -9.65 -20.68 -23.78
C ASP A 1135 -11.07 -20.09 -23.98
N THR A 1136 -12.05 -20.56 -23.21
CA THR A 1136 -13.43 -20.06 -23.20
C THR A 1136 -13.52 -18.55 -22.93
N VAL A 1137 -14.46 -17.86 -23.59
CA VAL A 1137 -14.81 -16.47 -23.25
C VAL A 1137 -15.58 -16.50 -21.93
N LYS A 1138 -15.12 -15.80 -20.90
CA LYS A 1138 -15.78 -15.76 -19.59
C LYS A 1138 -16.71 -14.58 -19.43
N THR A 1139 -16.31 -13.42 -19.95
CA THR A 1139 -17.01 -12.15 -19.70
C THR A 1139 -16.87 -11.22 -20.89
N LEU A 1140 -17.87 -10.35 -21.06
CA LEU A 1140 -17.95 -9.33 -22.10
C LEU A 1140 -18.31 -7.98 -21.46
N CYS A 1141 -17.73 -6.89 -21.98
CA CYS A 1141 -18.00 -5.53 -21.54
C CYS A 1141 -18.00 -4.56 -22.73
N SER A 1142 -18.92 -3.59 -22.75
CA SER A 1142 -18.96 -2.52 -23.76
C SER A 1142 -18.23 -1.29 -23.24
N ALA A 1143 -17.40 -0.67 -24.09
CA ALA A 1143 -16.79 0.63 -23.85
C ALA A 1143 -17.39 1.65 -24.82
N GLU A 1144 -18.38 2.40 -24.33
CA GLU A 1144 -19.09 3.47 -25.06
C GLU A 1144 -19.66 3.03 -26.41
N ASP A 1145 -20.01 1.76 -26.57
CA ASP A 1145 -20.48 1.14 -27.82
C ASP A 1145 -19.53 1.29 -29.02
N ARG A 1146 -18.29 1.73 -28.78
CA ARG A 1146 -17.21 1.84 -29.76
C ARG A 1146 -16.35 0.58 -29.79
N TYR A 1147 -16.18 -0.04 -28.61
CA TYR A 1147 -15.38 -1.25 -28.45
C TYR A 1147 -16.11 -2.27 -27.59
N VAL A 1148 -15.90 -3.55 -27.89
CA VAL A 1148 -16.26 -4.67 -27.02
C VAL A 1148 -14.98 -5.26 -26.45
N LEU A 1149 -15.00 -5.57 -25.17
CA LEU A 1149 -13.90 -6.18 -24.42
C LEU A 1149 -14.32 -7.60 -24.04
N SER A 1150 -13.48 -8.59 -24.29
CA SER A 1150 -13.75 -9.98 -23.93
C SER A 1150 -12.63 -10.57 -23.07
N GLY A 1151 -12.97 -11.11 -21.90
CA GLY A 1151 -12.03 -11.79 -21.01
C GLY A 1151 -12.02 -13.31 -21.22
N SER A 1152 -10.85 -13.93 -21.14
CA SER A 1152 -10.67 -15.38 -21.29
C SER A 1152 -10.63 -16.14 -19.95
N GLY A 1153 -10.75 -17.46 -20.02
CA GLY A 1153 -10.45 -18.38 -18.93
C GLY A 1153 -8.95 -18.43 -18.56
N CYS A 1154 -8.61 -19.33 -17.62
CA CYS A 1154 -7.30 -19.40 -16.99
C CYS A 1154 -6.17 -19.91 -17.89
N GLU A 1155 -6.46 -20.62 -19.00
CA GLU A 1155 -5.37 -21.11 -19.87
C GLU A 1155 -4.71 -19.97 -20.65
N GLU A 1156 -5.46 -18.92 -20.99
CA GLU A 1156 -4.92 -17.72 -21.68
C GLU A 1156 -4.81 -16.51 -20.74
N GLY A 1157 -5.82 -16.25 -19.92
CA GLY A 1157 -5.89 -15.11 -19.00
C GLY A 1157 -5.75 -13.71 -19.62
N LYS A 1158 -6.24 -13.48 -20.84
CA LYS A 1158 -6.13 -12.22 -21.59
C LYS A 1158 -7.47 -11.54 -21.84
N ILE A 1159 -7.39 -10.25 -22.16
CA ILE A 1159 -8.51 -9.43 -22.62
C ILE A 1159 -8.30 -9.10 -24.09
N ALA A 1160 -9.28 -9.36 -24.94
CA ALA A 1160 -9.27 -8.96 -26.35
C ALA A 1160 -10.22 -7.77 -26.57
N ILE A 1161 -9.77 -6.81 -27.38
CA ILE A 1161 -10.49 -5.56 -27.69
C ILE A 1161 -10.95 -5.60 -29.14
N TRP A 1162 -12.26 -5.54 -29.33
CA TRP A 1162 -12.94 -5.64 -30.61
C TRP A 1162 -13.48 -4.28 -31.03
N LYS A 1163 -13.27 -3.89 -32.28
CA LYS A 1163 -13.90 -2.72 -32.86
C LYS A 1163 -15.36 -3.04 -33.20
N VAL A 1164 -16.26 -2.18 -32.76
CA VAL A 1164 -17.67 -2.23 -33.14
C VAL A 1164 -17.86 -1.34 -34.36
N GLU A 1165 -18.35 -1.92 -35.45
CA GLU A 1165 -18.68 -1.18 -36.68
C GLU A 1165 -20.15 -0.84 -36.71
#